data_AF-A0A7S0CMR6-F1
#
_entry.id   AF-A0A7S0CMR6-F1
#
_cell.length_a   1.000
_cell.length_b   1.000
_cell.length_c   1.000
_cell.angle_alpha   90.00
_cell.angle_beta   90.00
_cell.angle_gamma   90.00
#
_symmetry.space_group_name_H-M   'P 1'
#
loop_
_entity.id
_entity.type
_entity.pdbx_description
1 polymer ?
#
loop_
_entity_poly.entity_id
_entity_poly.type
_entity_poly.pdbx_seq_one_letter_code
_entity_poly.pdbx_strand_id
1 'polypeptide(L)'
;MILPQWRRRAISTLALFVCWSLLAGRTSSRNNGPLRRALVPMLDKSGPVYVRQWGPVRREGGAGDDSEVLRLCQTLEAAVNSQISASVSNEERAEASRFCDSLLSHPLGWRVAIGSLRVTIGSSQTPALQLWGLEALRIWVRKAIDNANATSPKIPPAVGTIQPPELPREAAMAWKEETLGILSSSDGLRGVDPPIRNKYALLIGLMVKWLFPYHWPSAFEQILSIGMSGSVSSADFTLRVLDAIDELGVDRQMPRSVTDRAVSTQLKDEIRLRAVANIVSFCKHVLSTGGSPGDPPETASSPGGLQSGQNPRGSPDVREFALRMMAKYVDWTDITQYTDDQTLNLLQSLANASPSLRAGVAGLYSAMLHKGMPASNRLALCLRIHAPDLAQAALQITPETLENSKLPKNVDLGCIRAGSRLVSEIFGAALDIEKQSQTPLSELPATSEASISTCVLTAKISLFLLEFFGENSGGFRDHPSIAYLLKSILTLLAAAKESPSLGGRLQQEIPGLKKRAIRYIASLVAYPNGEPLHEDWLEDGVSMKATLEEMGHYEFRELHIRPTMRALYRHAQSEYEEFMVNTFNQAAPLIPSSTSREAEAHIVMAEDAARLVMTNRESTLTPPLPRAQLLSPPLLKMLSGASA
;
A
#
# COMPACT_ATOMS: atom_id res chain seq x y z
N MET A 1 47.15 43.19 7.64
CA MET A 1 46.34 42.19 8.38
C MET A 1 45.03 41.96 7.61
N ILE A 2 44.40 40.79 7.81
CA ILE A 2 43.10 40.35 7.26
C ILE A 2 43.09 39.93 5.78
N LEU A 3 42.75 38.65 5.57
CA LEU A 3 42.38 37.98 4.32
C LEU A 3 41.59 36.72 4.72
N PRO A 4 40.59 36.27 3.94
CA PRO A 4 40.60 34.85 3.54
C PRO A 4 40.18 34.65 2.07
N GLN A 5 41.14 34.50 1.17
CA GLN A 5 41.64 33.25 0.58
C GLN A 5 40.71 32.45 -0.37
N TRP A 6 39.39 32.63 -0.39
CA TRP A 6 38.53 31.75 -1.19
C TRP A 6 38.35 32.16 -2.66
N ARG A 7 38.58 33.42 -3.04
CA ARG A 7 38.39 33.90 -4.44
C ARG A 7 39.60 33.72 -5.38
N ARG A 8 40.79 33.31 -4.91
CA ARG A 8 41.97 33.12 -5.79
C ARG A 8 42.11 31.72 -6.41
N ARG A 9 41.43 30.69 -5.88
CA ARG A 9 41.48 29.33 -6.45
C ARG A 9 40.53 29.13 -7.65
N ALA A 10 39.49 29.95 -7.81
CA ALA A 10 38.51 29.77 -8.89
C ALA A 10 39.05 30.15 -10.29
N ILE A 11 39.99 31.09 -10.38
CA ILE A 11 40.47 31.64 -11.66
C ILE A 11 41.59 30.78 -12.27
N SER A 12 42.43 30.12 -11.44
CA SER A 12 43.52 29.27 -11.92
C SER A 12 43.06 27.94 -12.53
N THR A 13 41.97 27.36 -12.03
CA THR A 13 41.45 26.07 -12.53
C THR A 13 40.75 26.20 -13.90
N LEU A 14 40.07 27.32 -14.14
CA LEU A 14 39.41 27.62 -15.41
C LEU A 14 40.40 27.82 -16.56
N ALA A 15 41.57 28.42 -16.30
CA ALA A 15 42.62 28.60 -17.30
C ALA A 15 43.30 27.27 -17.71
N LEU A 16 43.48 26.34 -16.77
CA LEU A 16 44.11 25.04 -17.06
C LEU A 16 43.20 24.10 -17.89
N PHE A 17 41.88 24.15 -17.69
CA PHE A 17 40.95 23.30 -18.42
C PHE A 17 40.83 23.72 -19.91
N VAL A 18 40.79 25.02 -20.18
CA VAL A 18 40.71 25.56 -21.55
C VAL A 18 42.00 25.29 -22.35
N CYS A 19 43.17 25.39 -21.72
CA CYS A 19 44.44 25.07 -22.39
C CYS A 19 44.62 23.58 -22.69
N TRP A 20 44.12 22.67 -21.82
CA TRP A 20 44.22 21.23 -22.08
C TRP A 20 43.34 20.80 -23.26
N SER A 21 42.12 21.34 -23.38
CA SER A 21 41.21 21.03 -24.50
C SER A 21 41.72 21.48 -25.87
N LEU A 22 42.59 22.49 -25.95
CA LEU A 22 43.17 22.98 -27.21
C LEU A 22 44.46 22.25 -27.63
N LEU A 23 45.13 21.53 -26.72
CA LEU A 23 46.40 20.82 -27.01
C LEU A 23 46.24 19.34 -27.39
N ALA A 24 45.05 18.76 -27.27
CA ALA A 24 44.79 17.37 -27.69
C ALA A 24 44.60 17.20 -29.21
N GLY A 25 44.78 18.26 -30.00
CA GLY A 25 44.53 18.31 -31.44
C GLY A 25 45.77 18.28 -32.33
N ARG A 26 46.22 17.07 -32.70
CA ARG A 26 47.09 16.72 -33.85
C ARG A 26 48.62 16.97 -33.80
N THR A 27 49.32 16.01 -34.41
CA THR A 27 50.75 15.96 -34.82
C THR A 27 51.77 15.72 -33.69
N SER A 28 52.89 14.97 -33.85
CA SER A 28 53.48 14.33 -35.05
C SER A 28 54.42 13.15 -34.70
N SER A 29 54.58 12.18 -35.62
CA SER A 29 55.86 11.55 -36.08
C SER A 29 57.00 11.30 -35.05
N ARG A 30 57.57 10.11 -34.81
CA ARG A 30 58.22 9.09 -35.69
C ARG A 30 58.78 7.96 -34.74
N ASN A 31 59.33 6.79 -35.11
CA ASN A 31 59.59 6.06 -36.36
C ASN A 31 59.82 4.55 -36.06
N ASN A 32 59.51 3.63 -37.00
CA ASN A 32 60.29 2.41 -37.39
C ASN A 32 59.41 1.22 -37.83
N GLY A 33 59.64 0.73 -39.06
CA GLY A 33 59.50 -0.69 -39.42
C GLY A 33 58.17 -1.13 -40.08
N PRO A 34 58.18 -1.68 -41.31
CA PRO A 34 56.96 -2.06 -42.03
C PRO A 34 56.68 -3.58 -42.02
N LEU A 35 55.40 -3.99 -41.99
CA LEU A 35 54.81 -5.10 -42.78
C LEU A 35 53.36 -5.45 -42.35
N ARG A 36 52.56 -5.93 -43.31
CA ARG A 36 51.25 -6.61 -43.14
C ARG A 36 50.05 -5.79 -42.57
N ARG A 37 49.40 -5.01 -43.44
CA ARG A 37 48.22 -5.49 -44.20
C ARG A 37 47.61 -4.37 -45.05
N ALA A 38 47.59 -4.58 -46.37
CA ALA A 38 46.61 -3.93 -47.23
C ALA A 38 45.30 -4.72 -47.15
N LEU A 39 44.21 -4.05 -46.80
CA LEU A 39 42.86 -4.40 -47.26
C LEU A 39 42.00 -3.13 -47.24
N VAL A 40 41.30 -2.93 -48.36
CA VAL A 40 40.51 -1.76 -48.77
C VAL A 40 39.10 -1.85 -48.12
N PRO A 41 38.34 -0.73 -48.00
CA PRO A 41 37.58 -0.46 -46.79
C PRO A 41 36.12 -0.95 -46.79
N MET A 42 35.58 -1.09 -45.57
CA MET A 42 34.15 -0.97 -45.27
C MET A 42 34.00 -0.20 -43.96
N LEU A 43 33.51 1.04 -44.02
CA LEU A 43 32.77 1.76 -42.97
C LEU A 43 32.50 3.21 -43.42
N ASP A 44 31.42 3.40 -44.19
CA ASP A 44 30.68 4.67 -44.18
C ASP A 44 29.20 4.41 -44.47
N LYS A 45 28.45 4.04 -43.42
CA LYS A 45 26.97 4.00 -43.37
C LYS A 45 26.48 4.22 -41.94
N SER A 46 26.71 5.43 -41.42
CA SER A 46 25.96 5.95 -40.27
C SER A 46 25.69 7.44 -40.46
N GLY A 47 24.93 7.76 -41.52
CA GLY A 47 24.33 9.08 -41.67
C GLY A 47 23.26 9.33 -40.58
N PRO A 48 22.83 10.58 -40.39
CA PRO A 48 21.79 10.90 -39.41
C PRO A 48 20.51 10.13 -39.73
N VAL A 49 19.86 9.60 -38.69
CA VAL A 49 18.54 9.00 -38.80
C VAL A 49 17.58 10.09 -39.26
N TYR A 50 17.06 9.95 -40.49
CA TYR A 50 16.04 10.85 -41.02
C TYR A 50 14.84 10.89 -40.08
N VAL A 51 14.29 12.09 -39.85
CA VAL A 51 13.00 12.29 -39.20
C VAL A 51 11.94 11.53 -40.01
N ARG A 52 11.60 10.32 -39.56
CA ARG A 52 10.42 9.61 -40.05
C ARG A 52 9.21 10.28 -39.42
N GLN A 53 8.35 10.86 -40.25
CA GLN A 53 7.02 11.27 -39.82
C GLN A 53 6.29 10.06 -39.23
N TRP A 54 5.69 10.24 -38.05
CA TRP A 54 4.93 9.21 -37.35
C TRP A 54 3.52 9.14 -37.97
N GLY A 55 3.45 8.54 -39.16
CA GLY A 55 2.20 8.39 -39.89
C GLY A 55 1.13 7.66 -39.07
N PRO A 56 -0.15 8.07 -39.14
CA PRO A 56 -1.23 7.41 -38.40
C PRO A 56 -1.34 5.94 -38.81
N VAL A 57 -1.58 5.07 -37.84
CA VAL A 57 -1.72 3.62 -38.07
C VAL A 57 -2.91 3.37 -39.00
N ARG A 58 -2.64 2.91 -40.22
CA ARG A 58 -3.67 2.60 -41.21
C ARG A 58 -4.36 1.28 -40.85
N ARG A 59 -5.68 1.21 -41.07
CA ARG A 59 -6.49 -0.01 -40.87
C ARG A 59 -6.48 -0.97 -42.08
N GLU A 60 -5.47 -0.87 -42.94
CA GLU A 60 -5.41 -1.58 -44.24
C GLU A 60 -4.69 -2.93 -44.09
N GLY A 61 -5.27 -3.86 -43.34
CA GLY A 61 -4.69 -5.19 -43.09
C GLY A 61 -5.74 -6.22 -42.70
N GLY A 62 -5.72 -7.38 -43.38
CA GLY A 62 -6.50 -8.55 -42.96
C GLY A 62 -5.92 -9.16 -41.68
N ALA A 63 -6.77 -9.81 -40.88
CA ALA A 63 -6.36 -10.40 -39.60
C ALA A 63 -5.35 -11.55 -39.82
N GLY A 64 -4.05 -11.27 -39.72
CA GLY A 64 -3.01 -12.30 -39.83
C GLY A 64 -1.57 -11.84 -39.99
N ASP A 65 -1.31 -10.59 -40.40
CA ASP A 65 0.07 -10.19 -40.76
C ASP A 65 0.96 -9.85 -39.55
N ASP A 66 1.73 -10.82 -39.06
CA ASP A 66 2.76 -10.63 -38.04
C ASP A 66 3.86 -9.63 -38.48
N SER A 67 4.04 -9.39 -39.78
CA SER A 67 5.00 -8.38 -40.25
C SER A 67 4.54 -6.95 -39.95
N GLU A 68 3.22 -6.69 -39.91
CA GLU A 68 2.70 -5.41 -39.45
C GLU A 68 2.93 -5.21 -37.95
N VAL A 69 2.68 -6.24 -37.14
CA VAL A 69 2.96 -6.19 -35.69
C VAL A 69 4.43 -5.89 -35.44
N LEU A 70 5.35 -6.59 -36.13
CA LEU A 70 6.78 -6.35 -36.02
C LEU A 70 7.18 -4.93 -36.44
N ARG A 71 6.62 -4.41 -37.54
CA ARG A 71 6.82 -3.02 -37.99
C ARG A 71 6.37 -2.02 -36.92
N LEU A 72 5.18 -2.22 -36.34
CA LEU A 72 4.64 -1.36 -35.29
C LEU A 72 5.46 -1.42 -34.00
N CYS A 73 6.01 -2.58 -33.62
CA CYS A 73 6.95 -2.69 -32.49
C CYS A 73 8.22 -1.86 -32.70
N GLN A 74 8.82 -1.90 -33.90
CA GLN A 74 10.01 -1.08 -34.23
C GLN A 74 9.70 0.43 -34.21
N THR A 75 8.53 0.83 -34.70
CA THR A 75 8.06 2.22 -34.63
C THR A 75 7.82 2.63 -33.16
N LEU A 76 7.18 1.79 -32.36
CA LEU A 76 6.93 2.02 -30.94
C LEU A 76 8.23 2.21 -30.13
N GLU A 77 9.24 1.35 -30.32
CA GLU A 77 10.52 1.48 -29.61
C GLU A 77 11.16 2.86 -29.84
N ALA A 78 11.22 3.31 -31.09
CA ALA A 78 11.74 4.62 -31.43
C ALA A 78 10.86 5.76 -30.87
N ALA A 79 9.53 5.63 -30.87
CA ALA A 79 8.63 6.64 -30.31
C ALA A 79 8.81 6.79 -28.78
N VAL A 80 8.85 5.68 -28.04
CA VAL A 80 9.07 5.68 -26.59
C VAL A 80 10.45 6.26 -26.23
N ASN A 81 11.47 5.94 -27.01
CA ASN A 81 12.81 6.52 -26.84
C ASN A 81 12.81 8.04 -27.13
N SER A 82 12.07 8.51 -28.13
CA SER A 82 11.89 9.96 -28.39
C SER A 82 11.14 10.68 -27.27
N GLN A 83 10.15 10.05 -26.62
CA GLN A 83 9.44 10.66 -25.48
C GLN A 83 10.34 10.94 -24.26
N ILE A 84 11.36 10.10 -24.04
CA ILE A 84 12.23 10.18 -22.85
C ILE A 84 13.53 10.92 -23.14
N SER A 85 13.95 11.00 -24.40
CA SER A 85 15.18 11.72 -24.76
C SER A 85 15.06 13.23 -24.55
N ALA A 86 15.96 13.76 -23.71
CA ALA A 86 16.11 15.19 -23.49
C ALA A 86 16.57 15.94 -24.77
N SER A 87 17.23 15.26 -25.71
CA SER A 87 17.75 15.88 -26.95
C SER A 87 16.71 16.05 -28.05
N VAL A 88 15.52 15.45 -27.90
CA VAL A 88 14.45 15.46 -28.90
C VAL A 88 13.60 16.73 -28.77
N SER A 89 13.07 17.25 -29.89
CA SER A 89 12.26 18.47 -29.89
C SER A 89 10.88 18.26 -29.23
N ASN A 90 10.29 19.31 -28.66
CA ASN A 90 8.96 19.20 -28.05
C ASN A 90 7.87 18.77 -29.04
N GLU A 91 8.02 19.12 -30.32
CA GLU A 91 7.11 18.71 -31.40
C GLU A 91 7.22 17.20 -31.67
N GLU A 92 8.43 16.67 -31.78
CA GLU A 92 8.66 15.23 -31.98
C GLU A 92 8.21 14.41 -30.76
N ARG A 93 8.43 14.89 -29.52
CA ARG A 93 7.88 14.21 -28.32
C ARG A 93 6.35 14.19 -28.33
N ALA A 94 5.70 15.25 -28.82
CA ALA A 94 4.25 15.31 -28.95
C ALA A 94 3.73 14.38 -30.07
N GLU A 95 4.44 14.28 -31.19
CA GLU A 95 4.09 13.36 -32.28
C GLU A 95 4.26 11.90 -31.85
N ALA A 96 5.36 11.56 -31.16
CA ALA A 96 5.59 10.26 -30.55
C ALA A 96 4.52 9.90 -29.50
N SER A 97 4.08 10.87 -28.67
CA SER A 97 2.97 10.66 -27.74
C SER A 97 1.67 10.33 -28.47
N ARG A 98 1.31 11.10 -29.50
CA ARG A 98 0.11 10.83 -30.31
C ARG A 98 0.17 9.45 -30.98
N PHE A 99 1.35 9.01 -31.42
CA PHE A 99 1.53 7.67 -31.95
C PHE A 99 1.25 6.60 -30.88
N CYS A 100 1.87 6.72 -29.70
CA CYS A 100 1.61 5.86 -28.55
C CYS A 100 0.11 5.82 -28.16
N ASP A 101 -0.54 6.97 -28.07
CA ASP A 101 -1.97 7.08 -27.76
C ASP A 101 -2.85 6.45 -28.86
N SER A 102 -2.46 6.59 -30.13
CA SER A 102 -3.16 5.92 -31.24
C SER A 102 -3.12 4.40 -31.11
N LEU A 103 -1.98 3.82 -30.69
CA LEU A 103 -1.85 2.38 -30.45
C LEU A 103 -2.74 1.90 -29.28
N LEU A 104 -2.97 2.71 -28.25
CA LEU A 104 -3.92 2.40 -27.16
C LEU A 104 -5.40 2.34 -27.61
N SER A 105 -5.68 2.77 -28.84
CA SER A 105 -7.00 2.67 -29.50
C SER A 105 -7.02 1.67 -30.68
N HIS A 106 -5.85 1.19 -31.12
CA HIS A 106 -5.72 0.38 -32.32
C HIS A 106 -6.10 -1.09 -32.06
N PRO A 107 -6.88 -1.79 -32.94
CA PRO A 107 -7.27 -3.18 -32.72
C PRO A 107 -6.11 -4.17 -32.51
N LEU A 108 -4.94 -3.89 -33.10
CA LEU A 108 -3.71 -4.67 -32.91
C LEU A 108 -2.80 -4.14 -31.78
N GLY A 109 -3.17 -3.06 -31.09
CA GLY A 109 -2.34 -2.39 -30.10
C GLY A 109 -1.89 -3.31 -28.95
N TRP A 110 -2.75 -4.22 -28.53
CA TRP A 110 -2.40 -5.25 -27.55
C TRP A 110 -1.36 -6.25 -28.10
N ARG A 111 -1.45 -6.67 -29.37
CA ARG A 111 -0.42 -7.53 -30.01
C ARG A 111 0.93 -6.83 -30.09
N VAL A 112 0.93 -5.53 -30.42
CA VAL A 112 2.15 -4.71 -30.44
C VAL A 112 2.76 -4.61 -29.04
N ALA A 113 1.94 -4.45 -27.99
CA ALA A 113 2.41 -4.42 -26.61
C ALA A 113 2.98 -5.78 -26.14
N ILE A 114 2.34 -6.91 -26.48
CA ILE A 114 2.93 -8.25 -26.20
C ILE A 114 4.24 -8.43 -27.00
N GLY A 115 4.25 -8.03 -28.28
CA GLY A 115 5.43 -8.09 -29.14
C GLY A 115 6.60 -7.27 -28.61
N SER A 116 6.35 -6.07 -28.08
CA SER A 116 7.40 -5.26 -27.47
C SER A 116 7.95 -5.92 -26.19
N LEU A 117 7.09 -6.49 -25.34
CA LEU A 117 7.55 -7.22 -24.16
C LEU A 117 8.42 -8.43 -24.54
N ARG A 118 8.00 -9.24 -25.51
CA ARG A 118 8.79 -10.36 -26.06
C ARG A 118 10.20 -9.98 -26.46
N VAL A 119 10.36 -8.89 -27.23
CA VAL A 119 11.68 -8.46 -27.75
C VAL A 119 12.58 -7.93 -26.62
N THR A 120 12.00 -7.31 -25.59
CA THR A 120 12.76 -6.73 -24.47
C THR A 120 13.29 -7.75 -23.45
N ILE A 121 12.77 -8.98 -23.42
CA ILE A 121 13.12 -9.96 -22.37
C ILE A 121 14.42 -10.67 -22.75
N GLY A 122 15.47 -10.43 -21.95
CA GLY A 122 16.82 -10.91 -22.21
C GLY A 122 17.65 -10.04 -23.17
N SER A 123 17.08 -8.97 -23.72
CA SER A 123 17.82 -7.94 -24.47
C SER A 123 18.07 -6.70 -23.59
N SER A 124 19.14 -5.95 -23.88
CA SER A 124 19.48 -4.72 -23.14
C SER A 124 18.62 -3.51 -23.57
N GLN A 125 17.35 -3.74 -23.90
CA GLN A 125 16.43 -2.70 -24.36
C GLN A 125 15.96 -1.79 -23.21
N THR A 126 15.35 -0.66 -23.56
CA THR A 126 15.01 0.37 -22.59
C THR A 126 13.86 -0.07 -21.65
N PRO A 127 14.02 0.01 -20.32
CA PRO A 127 12.95 -0.26 -19.33
C PRO A 127 11.65 0.51 -19.61
N ALA A 128 11.78 1.67 -20.28
CA ALA A 128 10.68 2.46 -20.79
C ALA A 128 9.71 1.70 -21.71
N LEU A 129 10.24 0.92 -22.67
CA LEU A 129 9.42 0.16 -23.62
C LEU A 129 8.64 -0.96 -22.90
N GLN A 130 9.27 -1.59 -21.90
CA GLN A 130 8.59 -2.55 -21.02
C GLN A 130 7.46 -1.92 -20.21
N LEU A 131 7.73 -0.77 -19.57
CA LEU A 131 6.73 -0.05 -18.81
C LEU A 131 5.55 0.42 -19.68
N TRP A 132 5.83 0.89 -20.91
CA TRP A 132 4.78 1.23 -21.88
C TRP A 132 3.95 0.00 -22.28
N GLY A 133 4.60 -1.12 -22.62
CA GLY A 133 3.90 -2.34 -23.03
C GLY A 133 2.98 -2.90 -21.93
N LEU A 134 3.46 -2.91 -20.68
CA LEU A 134 2.68 -3.32 -19.52
C LEU A 134 1.51 -2.37 -19.23
N GLU A 135 1.73 -1.06 -19.35
CA GLU A 135 0.67 -0.06 -19.13
C GLU A 135 -0.39 -0.11 -20.24
N ALA A 136 0.02 -0.29 -21.50
CA ALA A 136 -0.88 -0.50 -22.62
C ALA A 136 -1.76 -1.74 -22.39
N LEU A 137 -1.16 -2.89 -22.04
CA LEU A 137 -1.92 -4.10 -21.73
C LEU A 137 -2.86 -3.92 -20.53
N ARG A 138 -2.44 -3.17 -19.49
CA ARG A 138 -3.30 -2.83 -18.35
C ARG A 138 -4.57 -2.08 -18.79
N ILE A 139 -4.41 -1.10 -19.68
CA ILE A 139 -5.52 -0.33 -20.24
C ILE A 139 -6.43 -1.23 -21.10
N TRP A 140 -5.86 -2.12 -21.93
CA TRP A 140 -6.62 -3.06 -22.75
C TRP A 140 -7.41 -4.08 -21.93
N VAL A 141 -6.79 -4.72 -20.94
CA VAL A 141 -7.45 -5.67 -20.02
C VAL A 141 -8.57 -4.97 -19.24
N ARG A 142 -8.35 -3.74 -18.76
CA ARG A 142 -9.38 -2.99 -18.04
C ARG A 142 -10.57 -2.63 -18.93
N LYS A 143 -10.34 -2.12 -20.15
CA LYS A 143 -11.40 -1.88 -21.15
C LYS A 143 -12.18 -3.17 -21.47
N ALA A 144 -11.51 -4.32 -21.54
CA ALA A 144 -12.17 -5.60 -21.76
C ALA A 144 -13.11 -6.01 -20.61
N ILE A 145 -12.65 -5.86 -19.35
CA ILE A 145 -13.44 -6.10 -18.15
C ILE A 145 -14.65 -5.16 -18.10
N ASP A 146 -14.43 -3.86 -18.33
CA ASP A 146 -15.47 -2.83 -18.29
C ASP A 146 -16.54 -3.08 -19.37
N ASN A 147 -16.13 -3.45 -20.60
CA ASN A 147 -17.04 -3.84 -21.68
C ASN A 147 -17.85 -5.09 -21.34
N ALA A 148 -17.21 -6.13 -20.79
CA ALA A 148 -17.91 -7.36 -20.40
C ALA A 148 -18.97 -7.08 -19.32
N ASN A 149 -18.62 -6.29 -18.30
CA ASN A 149 -19.53 -5.84 -17.25
C ASN A 149 -20.70 -5.01 -17.81
N ALA A 150 -20.43 -4.11 -18.76
CA ALA A 150 -21.45 -3.28 -19.41
C ALA A 150 -22.43 -4.09 -20.27
N THR A 151 -22.00 -5.22 -20.85
CA THR A 151 -22.88 -6.11 -21.63
C THR A 151 -23.76 -7.04 -20.80
N SER A 152 -23.42 -7.31 -19.53
CA SER A 152 -24.16 -8.24 -18.66
C SER A 152 -24.74 -7.62 -17.36
N PRO A 153 -25.43 -6.46 -17.37
CA PRO A 153 -25.76 -5.72 -16.15
C PRO A 153 -27.04 -6.18 -15.41
N LYS A 154 -27.81 -7.15 -15.92
CA LYS A 154 -29.22 -7.36 -15.50
C LYS A 154 -29.61 -8.73 -14.94
N ILE A 155 -28.71 -9.72 -14.92
CA ILE A 155 -28.99 -11.03 -14.31
C ILE A 155 -27.77 -11.41 -13.45
N PRO A 156 -27.90 -11.61 -12.12
CA PRO A 156 -26.84 -12.24 -11.35
C PRO A 156 -26.67 -13.65 -11.93
N PRO A 157 -25.49 -13.99 -12.50
CA PRO A 157 -25.38 -15.18 -13.31
C PRO A 157 -25.71 -16.42 -12.50
N ALA A 158 -26.69 -17.19 -12.97
CA ALA A 158 -26.75 -18.60 -12.63
C ALA A 158 -25.39 -19.21 -12.98
N VAL A 159 -24.72 -19.78 -11.97
CA VAL A 159 -23.32 -20.20 -12.03
C VAL A 159 -23.11 -21.18 -13.21
N GLY A 160 -22.53 -20.70 -14.32
CA GLY A 160 -22.23 -21.57 -15.46
C GLY A 160 -21.98 -20.91 -16.82
N THR A 161 -22.70 -19.84 -17.21
CA THR A 161 -22.78 -19.45 -18.64
C THR A 161 -22.69 -17.96 -18.96
N ILE A 162 -21.72 -17.23 -18.37
CA ILE A 162 -21.22 -16.00 -19.02
C ILE A 162 -20.08 -16.41 -19.95
N GLN A 163 -20.30 -16.31 -21.27
CA GLN A 163 -19.20 -16.26 -22.22
C GLN A 163 -18.73 -14.79 -22.33
N PRO A 164 -17.48 -14.46 -21.95
CA PRO A 164 -16.94 -13.13 -22.23
C PRO A 164 -16.75 -12.97 -23.74
N PRO A 165 -16.72 -11.73 -24.25
CA PRO A 165 -16.42 -11.47 -25.67
C PRO A 165 -15.11 -12.16 -26.09
N GLU A 166 -15.13 -12.78 -27.26
CA GLU A 166 -14.09 -13.75 -27.68
C GLU A 166 -12.71 -13.11 -27.88
N LEU A 167 -12.62 -12.01 -28.65
CA LEU A 167 -11.34 -11.34 -28.94
C LEU A 167 -10.54 -10.95 -27.67
N PRO A 168 -11.15 -10.28 -26.66
CA PRO A 168 -10.45 -9.99 -25.42
C PRO A 168 -10.00 -11.24 -24.65
N ARG A 169 -10.76 -12.34 -24.72
CA ARG A 169 -10.41 -13.60 -24.04
C ARG A 169 -9.20 -14.27 -24.71
N GLU A 170 -9.15 -14.31 -26.04
CA GLU A 170 -7.99 -14.84 -26.77
C GLU A 170 -6.72 -14.04 -26.46
N ALA A 171 -6.81 -12.72 -26.48
CA ALA A 171 -5.70 -11.83 -26.11
C ALA A 171 -5.21 -12.08 -24.68
N ALA A 172 -6.14 -12.26 -23.74
CA ALA A 172 -5.82 -12.57 -22.35
C ALA A 172 -5.15 -13.96 -22.23
N MET A 173 -5.69 -15.00 -22.87
CA MET A 173 -5.11 -16.35 -22.80
C MET A 173 -3.74 -16.43 -23.49
N ALA A 174 -3.56 -15.75 -24.62
CA ALA A 174 -2.25 -15.63 -25.27
C ALA A 174 -1.24 -14.91 -24.37
N TRP A 175 -1.63 -13.81 -23.72
CA TRP A 175 -0.77 -13.13 -22.75
C TRP A 175 -0.50 -13.96 -21.49
N LYS A 176 -1.46 -14.79 -21.07
CA LYS A 176 -1.33 -15.71 -19.92
C LYS A 176 -0.21 -16.71 -20.17
N GLU A 177 -0.26 -17.47 -21.26
CA GLU A 177 0.76 -18.47 -21.58
C GLU A 177 2.13 -17.81 -21.77
N GLU A 178 2.18 -16.64 -22.43
CA GLU A 178 3.40 -15.87 -22.62
C GLU A 178 4.03 -15.47 -21.28
N THR A 179 3.23 -14.86 -20.40
CA THR A 179 3.69 -14.36 -19.11
C THR A 179 4.13 -15.51 -18.21
N LEU A 180 3.39 -16.62 -18.17
CA LEU A 180 3.81 -17.81 -17.43
C LEU A 180 5.11 -18.41 -17.99
N GLY A 181 5.32 -18.42 -19.30
CA GLY A 181 6.58 -18.86 -19.92
C GLY A 181 7.77 -17.97 -19.53
N ILE A 182 7.59 -16.65 -19.57
CA ILE A 182 8.60 -15.65 -19.13
C ILE A 182 8.96 -15.86 -17.65
N LEU A 183 7.95 -16.04 -16.79
CA LEU A 183 8.13 -16.18 -15.35
C LEU A 183 8.67 -17.55 -14.92
N SER A 184 8.37 -18.61 -15.67
CA SER A 184 8.90 -19.95 -15.43
C SER A 184 10.36 -20.08 -15.86
N SER A 185 10.84 -19.17 -16.72
CA SER A 185 12.24 -19.11 -17.10
C SER A 185 13.09 -18.57 -15.93
N SER A 186 14.04 -19.37 -15.43
CA SER A 186 14.86 -19.05 -14.25
C SER A 186 15.59 -17.70 -14.32
N ASP A 187 15.87 -17.26 -15.54
CA ASP A 187 16.60 -16.03 -15.86
C ASP A 187 15.64 -14.87 -16.20
N GLY A 188 14.39 -15.15 -16.59
CA GLY A 188 13.43 -14.14 -17.06
C GLY A 188 13.04 -13.09 -16.01
N LEU A 189 13.18 -13.43 -14.72
CA LEU A 189 13.02 -12.48 -13.61
C LEU A 189 14.35 -11.89 -13.11
N ARG A 190 15.49 -12.54 -13.36
CA ARG A 190 16.80 -12.09 -12.85
C ARG A 190 17.22 -10.82 -13.60
N GLY A 191 17.43 -9.73 -12.87
CA GLY A 191 17.81 -8.43 -13.46
C GLY A 191 16.65 -7.57 -13.95
N VAL A 192 15.39 -8.02 -13.89
CA VAL A 192 14.23 -7.14 -14.16
C VAL A 192 14.03 -6.15 -13.01
N ASP A 193 14.01 -4.85 -13.32
CA ASP A 193 13.88 -3.79 -12.32
C ASP A 193 12.58 -3.91 -11.49
N PRO A 194 12.60 -3.58 -10.17
CA PRO A 194 11.43 -3.68 -9.31
C PRO A 194 10.14 -2.98 -9.80
N PRO A 195 10.19 -1.78 -10.42
CA PRO A 195 8.98 -1.14 -10.96
C PRO A 195 8.33 -1.96 -12.09
N ILE A 196 9.13 -2.60 -12.94
CA ILE A 196 8.65 -3.46 -14.02
C ILE A 196 8.02 -4.74 -13.44
N ARG A 197 8.67 -5.36 -12.45
CA ARG A 197 8.10 -6.51 -11.69
C ARG A 197 6.74 -6.15 -11.08
N ASN A 198 6.62 -4.99 -10.45
CA ASN A 198 5.36 -4.53 -9.86
C ASN A 198 4.26 -4.35 -10.93
N LYS A 199 4.61 -3.82 -12.11
CA LYS A 199 3.66 -3.68 -13.24
C LYS A 199 3.21 -5.03 -13.81
N TYR A 200 4.11 -6.00 -13.94
CA TYR A 200 3.75 -7.38 -14.28
C TYR A 200 2.81 -8.00 -13.22
N ALA A 201 3.16 -7.88 -11.94
CA ALA A 201 2.36 -8.40 -10.84
C ALA A 201 0.93 -7.83 -10.81
N LEU A 202 0.80 -6.50 -10.99
CA LEU A 202 -0.49 -5.82 -11.12
C LEU A 202 -1.33 -6.34 -12.30
N LEU A 203 -0.68 -6.56 -13.44
CA LEU A 203 -1.35 -7.02 -14.66
C LEU A 203 -1.83 -8.48 -14.52
N ILE A 204 -1.03 -9.35 -13.89
CA ILE A 204 -1.45 -10.72 -13.52
C ILE A 204 -2.60 -10.69 -12.51
N GLY A 205 -2.55 -9.81 -11.51
CA GLY A 205 -3.65 -9.63 -10.56
C GLY A 205 -4.97 -9.24 -11.24
N LEU A 206 -4.91 -8.37 -12.26
CA LEU A 206 -6.07 -8.03 -13.10
C LEU A 206 -6.58 -9.22 -13.91
N MET A 207 -5.69 -10.07 -14.45
CA MET A 207 -6.12 -11.31 -15.12
C MET A 207 -6.80 -12.26 -14.16
N VAL A 208 -6.24 -12.47 -12.96
CA VAL A 208 -6.83 -13.37 -11.95
C VAL A 208 -8.23 -12.86 -11.59
N LYS A 209 -8.38 -11.55 -11.34
CA LYS A 209 -9.70 -10.93 -11.07
C LYS A 209 -10.74 -11.15 -12.20
N TRP A 210 -10.31 -11.33 -13.45
CA TRP A 210 -11.21 -11.48 -14.59
C TRP A 210 -11.43 -12.94 -15.04
N LEU A 211 -10.40 -13.77 -14.97
CA LEU A 211 -10.40 -15.14 -15.51
C LEU A 211 -10.60 -16.21 -14.43
N PHE A 212 -10.26 -15.95 -13.17
CA PHE A 212 -10.51 -16.90 -12.08
C PHE A 212 -11.94 -16.70 -11.53
N PRO A 213 -12.69 -17.77 -11.20
CA PRO A 213 -12.30 -19.18 -11.23
C PRO A 213 -12.57 -19.90 -12.57
N TYR A 214 -13.34 -19.31 -13.49
CA TYR A 214 -13.98 -20.07 -14.58
C TYR A 214 -13.12 -20.31 -15.82
N HIS A 215 -12.32 -19.33 -16.23
CA HIS A 215 -11.49 -19.40 -17.45
C HIS A 215 -10.03 -19.74 -17.16
N TRP A 216 -9.58 -19.51 -15.93
CA TRP A 216 -8.25 -19.89 -15.44
C TRP A 216 -8.34 -20.54 -14.05
N PRO A 217 -8.99 -21.71 -13.90
CA PRO A 217 -9.16 -22.38 -12.61
C PRO A 217 -7.83 -22.73 -11.92
N SER A 218 -6.80 -23.06 -12.69
CA SER A 218 -5.45 -23.41 -12.22
C SER A 218 -4.55 -22.19 -11.92
N ALA A 219 -5.08 -20.96 -11.89
CA ALA A 219 -4.31 -19.73 -11.73
C ALA A 219 -3.35 -19.78 -10.53
N PHE A 220 -3.87 -20.10 -9.34
CA PHE A 220 -3.06 -20.15 -8.13
C PHE A 220 -2.06 -21.32 -8.14
N GLU A 221 -2.40 -22.48 -8.69
CA GLU A 221 -1.45 -23.60 -8.81
C GLU A 221 -0.25 -23.20 -9.66
N GLN A 222 -0.50 -22.57 -10.81
CA GLN A 222 0.55 -22.12 -11.73
C GLN A 222 1.38 -20.98 -11.13
N ILE A 223 0.74 -19.94 -10.59
CA ILE A 223 1.42 -18.80 -9.94
C ILE A 223 2.28 -19.27 -8.75
N LEU A 224 1.76 -20.13 -7.87
CA LEU A 224 2.49 -20.61 -6.71
C LEU A 224 3.62 -21.58 -7.10
N SER A 225 3.46 -22.38 -8.17
CA SER A 225 4.52 -23.26 -8.69
C SER A 225 5.76 -22.49 -9.15
N ILE A 226 5.59 -21.30 -9.75
CA ILE A 226 6.70 -20.39 -10.09
C ILE A 226 7.45 -19.96 -8.82
N GLY A 227 6.73 -19.58 -7.77
CA GLY A 227 7.32 -19.24 -6.47
C GLY A 227 8.03 -20.41 -5.79
N MET A 228 7.53 -21.63 -5.95
CA MET A 228 8.11 -22.87 -5.42
C MET A 228 9.38 -23.36 -6.16
N SER A 229 9.81 -22.67 -7.23
CA SER A 229 11.02 -23.02 -8.02
C SER A 229 12.37 -22.90 -7.27
N GLY A 230 12.37 -22.57 -5.98
CA GLY A 230 13.57 -22.42 -5.15
C GLY A 230 14.32 -21.09 -5.33
N SER A 231 13.97 -20.29 -6.35
CA SER A 231 14.55 -18.98 -6.59
C SER A 231 13.91 -17.90 -5.70
N VAL A 232 14.72 -17.23 -4.87
CA VAL A 232 14.28 -16.08 -4.04
C VAL A 232 13.60 -14.99 -4.88
N SER A 233 14.06 -14.77 -6.11
CA SER A 233 13.46 -13.79 -7.04
C SER A 233 12.08 -14.23 -7.55
N SER A 234 11.84 -15.54 -7.67
CA SER A 234 10.54 -16.06 -8.08
C SER A 234 9.55 -16.04 -6.91
N ALA A 235 10.04 -16.30 -5.69
CA ALA A 235 9.26 -16.14 -4.46
C ALA A 235 8.84 -14.67 -4.23
N ASP A 236 9.77 -13.72 -4.32
CA ASP A 236 9.50 -12.27 -4.28
C ASP A 236 8.42 -11.88 -5.30
N PHE A 237 8.59 -12.28 -6.57
CA PHE A 237 7.63 -11.96 -7.62
C PHE A 237 6.24 -12.56 -7.34
N THR A 238 6.19 -13.81 -6.87
CA THR A 238 4.93 -14.49 -6.53
C THR A 238 4.21 -13.78 -5.38
N LEU A 239 4.95 -13.31 -4.37
CA LEU A 239 4.39 -12.48 -3.29
C LEU A 239 3.84 -11.15 -3.83
N ARG A 240 4.51 -10.48 -4.77
CA ARG A 240 3.99 -9.26 -5.45
C ARG A 240 2.68 -9.54 -6.20
N VAL A 241 2.56 -10.70 -6.85
CA VAL A 241 1.31 -11.10 -7.53
C VAL A 241 0.18 -11.29 -6.52
N LEU A 242 0.44 -11.96 -5.40
CA LEU A 242 -0.54 -12.13 -4.33
C LEU A 242 -0.93 -10.78 -3.68
N ASP A 243 0.02 -9.86 -3.54
CA ASP A 243 -0.21 -8.50 -3.04
C ASP A 243 -1.15 -7.72 -3.98
N ALA A 244 -0.88 -7.75 -5.29
CA ALA A 244 -1.74 -7.13 -6.29
C ALA A 244 -3.15 -7.75 -6.36
N ILE A 245 -3.30 -9.06 -6.13
CA ILE A 245 -4.60 -9.72 -6.06
C ILE A 245 -5.40 -9.21 -4.85
N ASP A 246 -4.76 -9.02 -3.69
CA ASP A 246 -5.38 -8.45 -2.49
C ASP A 246 -5.78 -6.98 -2.69
N GLU A 247 -4.94 -6.15 -3.31
CA GLU A 247 -5.29 -4.75 -3.62
C GLU A 247 -6.49 -4.64 -4.58
N LEU A 248 -6.48 -5.42 -5.67
CA LEU A 248 -7.54 -5.39 -6.69
C LEU A 248 -8.85 -6.04 -6.23
N GLY A 249 -8.76 -7.10 -5.42
CA GLY A 249 -9.89 -7.90 -4.96
C GLY A 249 -10.44 -7.48 -3.60
N VAL A 250 -9.59 -7.00 -2.69
CA VAL A 250 -9.87 -7.00 -1.24
C VAL A 250 -9.90 -5.62 -0.61
N ASP A 251 -8.87 -4.80 -0.83
CA ASP A 251 -8.62 -3.57 -0.08
C ASP A 251 -9.86 -2.68 0.05
N ARG A 252 -10.36 -2.48 1.27
CA ARG A 252 -11.60 -1.74 1.52
C ARG A 252 -11.45 -0.22 1.29
N GLN A 253 -10.23 0.30 1.27
CA GLN A 253 -9.95 1.73 1.09
C GLN A 253 -10.14 2.17 -0.37
N MET A 254 -9.98 1.27 -1.33
CA MET A 254 -10.20 1.59 -2.74
C MET A 254 -11.71 1.83 -3.04
N PRO A 255 -12.11 3.02 -3.55
CA PRO A 255 -13.50 3.30 -3.89
C PRO A 255 -13.94 2.47 -5.11
N ARG A 256 -14.70 1.40 -4.85
CA ARG A 256 -15.27 0.51 -5.90
C ARG A 256 -16.75 0.78 -6.15
N SER A 257 -17.18 0.62 -7.39
CA SER A 257 -18.59 0.59 -7.79
C SER A 257 -19.31 -0.62 -7.17
N VAL A 258 -20.65 -0.61 -7.14
CA VAL A 258 -21.44 -1.73 -6.59
C VAL A 258 -21.18 -3.03 -7.36
N THR A 259 -21.07 -2.96 -8.69
CA THR A 259 -20.75 -4.10 -9.55
C THR A 259 -19.34 -4.65 -9.28
N ASP A 260 -18.34 -3.78 -9.16
CA ASP A 260 -16.97 -4.21 -8.87
C ASP A 260 -16.84 -4.80 -7.45
N ARG A 261 -17.60 -4.31 -6.46
CA ARG A 261 -17.69 -4.93 -5.13
C ARG A 261 -18.31 -6.34 -5.16
N ALA A 262 -19.28 -6.58 -6.03
CA ALA A 262 -19.87 -7.91 -6.19
C ALA A 262 -18.85 -8.90 -6.79
N VAL A 263 -18.16 -8.50 -7.86
CA VAL A 263 -17.07 -9.29 -8.47
C VAL A 263 -15.94 -9.53 -7.48
N SER A 264 -15.51 -8.51 -6.74
CA SER A 264 -14.50 -8.61 -5.67
C SER A 264 -14.93 -9.58 -4.56
N THR A 265 -16.19 -9.58 -4.14
CA THR A 265 -16.71 -10.53 -3.13
C THR A 265 -16.67 -11.95 -3.66
N GLN A 266 -17.18 -12.20 -4.88
CA GLN A 266 -17.14 -13.51 -5.52
C GLN A 266 -15.70 -14.03 -5.68
N LEU A 267 -14.76 -13.15 -6.08
CA LEU A 267 -13.35 -13.48 -6.17
C LEU A 267 -12.77 -13.93 -4.81
N LYS A 268 -13.06 -13.22 -3.72
CA LYS A 268 -12.64 -13.63 -2.36
C LYS A 268 -13.18 -15.01 -2.00
N ASP A 269 -14.47 -15.26 -2.24
CA ASP A 269 -15.12 -16.52 -1.89
C ASP A 269 -14.54 -17.71 -2.66
N GLU A 270 -14.25 -17.53 -3.95
CA GLU A 270 -13.60 -18.56 -4.76
C GLU A 270 -12.13 -18.77 -4.37
N ILE A 271 -11.41 -17.72 -3.98
CA ILE A 271 -10.04 -17.84 -3.44
C ILE A 271 -10.06 -18.56 -2.08
N ARG A 272 -10.99 -18.21 -1.17
CA ARG A 272 -11.22 -18.89 0.11
C ARG A 272 -11.44 -20.39 -0.07
N LEU A 273 -12.31 -20.76 -1.00
CA LEU A 273 -12.69 -22.15 -1.26
C LEU A 273 -11.58 -22.98 -1.91
N ARG A 274 -10.78 -22.40 -2.82
CA ARG A 274 -9.89 -23.18 -3.70
C ARG A 274 -8.39 -22.94 -3.51
N ALA A 275 -7.97 -21.78 -3.02
CA ALA A 275 -6.58 -21.33 -3.14
C ALA A 275 -5.91 -20.92 -1.81
N VAL A 276 -6.65 -20.47 -0.79
CA VAL A 276 -6.07 -19.97 0.48
C VAL A 276 -5.11 -20.97 1.13
N ALA A 277 -5.48 -22.26 1.23
CA ALA A 277 -4.62 -23.27 1.83
C ALA A 277 -3.27 -23.40 1.10
N ASN A 278 -3.28 -23.31 -0.24
CA ASN A 278 -2.06 -23.36 -1.06
C ASN A 278 -1.23 -22.07 -0.93
N ILE A 279 -1.87 -20.90 -0.85
CA ILE A 279 -1.20 -19.61 -0.62
C ILE A 279 -0.51 -19.61 0.76
N VAL A 280 -1.20 -20.08 1.79
CA VAL A 280 -0.68 -20.20 3.15
C VAL A 280 0.47 -21.21 3.22
N SER A 281 0.34 -22.36 2.54
CA SER A 281 1.43 -23.36 2.38
C SER A 281 2.66 -22.77 1.68
N PHE A 282 2.47 -22.02 0.60
CA PHE A 282 3.55 -21.30 -0.08
C PHE A 282 4.26 -20.29 0.82
N CYS A 283 3.51 -19.47 1.58
CA CYS A 283 4.14 -18.56 2.54
C CYS A 283 4.93 -19.32 3.62
N LYS A 284 4.39 -20.41 4.19
CA LYS A 284 5.14 -21.28 5.14
C LYS A 284 6.43 -21.84 4.51
N HIS A 285 6.40 -22.22 3.23
CA HIS A 285 7.58 -22.66 2.48
C HIS A 285 8.63 -21.55 2.34
N VAL A 286 8.24 -20.34 1.90
CA VAL A 286 9.16 -19.18 1.77
C VAL A 286 9.78 -18.79 3.12
N LEU A 287 9.01 -18.86 4.20
CA LEU A 287 9.49 -18.60 5.55
C LEU A 287 10.51 -19.63 6.04
N SER A 288 10.33 -20.90 5.66
CA SER A 288 11.18 -22.02 6.07
C SER A 288 12.47 -22.13 5.26
N THR A 289 12.44 -21.83 3.96
CA THR A 289 13.61 -22.02 3.07
C THR A 289 14.70 -20.97 3.24
N GLY A 290 14.37 -19.72 3.59
CA GLY A 290 15.34 -18.62 3.66
C GLY A 290 16.32 -18.66 4.85
N GLY A 291 16.51 -19.80 5.52
CA GLY A 291 17.13 -19.87 6.85
C GLY A 291 18.02 -21.06 7.17
N SER A 292 18.43 -21.89 6.20
CA SER A 292 19.38 -22.99 6.44
C SER A 292 20.70 -22.44 7.02
N PRO A 293 21.08 -22.74 8.28
CA PRO A 293 22.29 -22.17 8.89
C PRO A 293 23.60 -22.76 8.36
N GLY A 294 23.51 -23.73 7.43
CA GLY A 294 24.63 -24.55 6.95
C GLY A 294 24.97 -24.38 5.48
N ASP A 295 24.26 -23.54 4.72
CA ASP A 295 24.63 -23.28 3.33
C ASP A 295 25.97 -22.51 3.33
N PRO A 296 27.06 -23.09 2.79
CA PRO A 296 28.34 -22.42 2.75
C PRO A 296 28.21 -21.14 1.91
N PRO A 297 28.82 -20.01 2.31
CA PRO A 297 28.76 -18.80 1.52
C PRO A 297 29.25 -19.10 0.11
N GLU A 298 28.40 -18.88 -0.90
CA GLU A 298 28.75 -19.07 -2.31
C GLU A 298 30.11 -18.41 -2.57
N THR A 299 31.03 -19.24 -3.06
CA THR A 299 32.46 -19.03 -2.81
C THR A 299 32.93 -17.67 -3.31
N ALA A 300 33.63 -16.93 -2.44
CA ALA A 300 34.11 -15.56 -2.65
C ALA A 300 35.25 -15.43 -3.70
N SER A 301 35.19 -16.23 -4.77
CA SER A 301 36.24 -16.46 -5.77
C SER A 301 36.06 -15.66 -7.07
N SER A 302 35.30 -14.56 -7.06
CA SER A 302 35.30 -13.55 -8.13
C SER A 302 35.84 -12.20 -7.64
N PRO A 303 37.17 -12.05 -7.49
CA PRO A 303 37.80 -10.76 -7.21
C PRO A 303 37.85 -9.91 -8.49
N GLY A 304 36.96 -8.91 -8.62
CA GLY A 304 37.03 -7.98 -9.77
C GLY A 304 35.86 -7.00 -9.98
N GLY A 305 34.70 -7.21 -9.35
CA GLY A 305 33.54 -6.30 -9.49
C GLY A 305 33.57 -5.13 -8.50
N LEU A 306 33.66 -3.90 -9.01
CA LEU A 306 33.59 -2.67 -8.19
C LEU A 306 32.17 -2.42 -7.65
N GLN A 307 32.01 -2.67 -6.35
CA GLN A 307 31.15 -1.95 -5.41
C GLN A 307 29.87 -1.29 -5.97
N SER A 308 28.80 -2.08 -6.06
CA SER A 308 27.43 -1.61 -5.82
C SER A 308 26.83 -2.52 -4.74
N GLY A 309 26.36 -1.94 -3.64
CA GLY A 309 26.06 -2.67 -2.40
C GLY A 309 24.75 -3.46 -2.43
N GLN A 310 24.72 -4.61 -3.10
CA GLN A 310 23.58 -5.53 -3.11
C GLN A 310 23.99 -6.92 -2.61
N ASN A 311 23.28 -7.41 -1.58
CA ASN A 311 23.62 -8.63 -0.84
C ASN A 311 23.14 -9.91 -1.53
N PRO A 312 24.02 -10.90 -1.83
CA PRO A 312 23.62 -12.24 -2.23
C PRO A 312 23.41 -13.15 -1.01
N ARG A 313 22.45 -12.77 -0.15
CA ARG A 313 21.86 -13.64 0.86
C ARG A 313 20.35 -13.47 0.74
N GLY A 314 19.57 -14.55 0.77
CA GLY A 314 18.12 -14.49 0.58
C GLY A 314 17.51 -13.41 1.46
N SER A 315 17.03 -12.32 0.85
CA SER A 315 16.93 -11.07 1.58
C SER A 315 15.87 -11.18 2.68
N PRO A 316 16.13 -10.65 3.89
CA PRO A 316 15.17 -10.71 4.99
C PRO A 316 13.82 -10.16 4.57
N ASP A 317 13.84 -9.16 3.68
CA ASP A 317 12.72 -8.53 2.99
C ASP A 317 11.72 -9.52 2.37
N VAL A 318 12.15 -10.64 1.77
CA VAL A 318 11.22 -11.61 1.14
C VAL A 318 10.44 -12.41 2.19
N ARG A 319 11.09 -12.81 3.29
CA ARG A 319 10.42 -13.47 4.42
C ARG A 319 9.54 -12.50 5.19
N GLU A 320 9.99 -11.26 5.38
CA GLU A 320 9.17 -10.20 5.96
C GLU A 320 7.94 -9.90 5.07
N PHE A 321 8.11 -9.87 3.74
CA PHE A 321 7.01 -9.68 2.81
C PHE A 321 6.04 -10.86 2.86
N ALA A 322 6.50 -12.11 2.97
CA ALA A 322 5.63 -13.26 3.22
C ALA A 322 4.82 -13.13 4.53
N LEU A 323 5.42 -12.64 5.62
CA LEU A 323 4.69 -12.34 6.87
C LEU A 323 3.65 -11.24 6.68
N ARG A 324 3.99 -10.14 5.99
CA ARG A 324 3.04 -9.06 5.66
C ARG A 324 1.90 -9.55 4.77
N MET A 325 2.19 -10.42 3.80
CA MET A 325 1.19 -11.04 2.93
C MET A 325 0.23 -11.96 3.71
N MET A 326 0.77 -12.80 4.60
CA MET A 326 -0.06 -13.60 5.50
C MET A 326 -0.97 -12.70 6.35
N ALA A 327 -0.43 -11.59 6.90
CA ALA A 327 -1.19 -10.66 7.73
C ALA A 327 -2.34 -9.97 6.97
N LYS A 328 -2.12 -9.57 5.70
CA LYS A 328 -3.20 -9.05 4.82
C LYS A 328 -4.30 -10.09 4.61
N TYR A 329 -3.93 -11.30 4.23
CA TYR A 329 -4.88 -12.38 3.94
C TYR A 329 -5.65 -12.83 5.19
N VAL A 330 -5.09 -12.70 6.40
CA VAL A 330 -5.79 -13.08 7.63
C VAL A 330 -7.14 -12.36 7.79
N ASP A 331 -7.29 -11.07 7.45
CA ASP A 331 -8.54 -10.30 7.64
C ASP A 331 -9.78 -11.01 7.04
N TRP A 332 -9.62 -11.66 5.89
CA TRP A 332 -10.74 -12.19 5.12
C TRP A 332 -10.72 -13.70 4.89
N THR A 333 -9.74 -14.45 5.37
CA THR A 333 -9.67 -15.93 5.21
C THR A 333 -10.27 -16.69 6.41
N ASP A 334 -10.08 -18.01 6.53
CA ASP A 334 -10.29 -18.72 7.80
C ASP A 334 -9.04 -18.58 8.70
N ILE A 335 -9.21 -18.36 10.00
CA ILE A 335 -8.11 -18.24 10.97
C ILE A 335 -7.43 -19.59 11.22
N THR A 336 -8.16 -20.71 11.08
CA THR A 336 -7.64 -22.07 11.37
C THR A 336 -6.39 -22.41 10.56
N GLN A 337 -6.27 -21.86 9.34
CA GLN A 337 -5.13 -22.00 8.42
C GLN A 337 -3.80 -21.45 8.98
N TYR A 338 -3.87 -20.57 9.99
CA TYR A 338 -2.75 -19.85 10.59
C TYR A 338 -2.48 -20.26 12.04
N THR A 339 -3.41 -20.95 12.70
CA THR A 339 -3.34 -21.31 14.13
C THR A 339 -2.98 -22.77 14.40
N ASP A 340 -2.54 -23.53 13.41
CA ASP A 340 -1.98 -24.86 13.62
C ASP A 340 -0.62 -24.81 14.35
N ASP A 341 -0.28 -25.86 15.11
CA ASP A 341 0.95 -25.87 15.92
C ASP A 341 2.23 -25.72 15.10
N GLN A 342 2.26 -26.25 13.86
CA GLN A 342 3.44 -26.14 13.00
C GLN A 342 3.71 -24.68 12.62
N THR A 343 2.66 -23.92 12.32
CA THR A 343 2.72 -22.50 12.01
C THR A 343 3.14 -21.68 13.20
N LEU A 344 2.53 -21.87 14.37
CA LEU A 344 2.88 -21.10 15.57
C LEU A 344 4.34 -21.36 15.99
N ASN A 345 4.79 -22.61 15.93
CA ASN A 345 6.19 -22.97 16.20
C ASN A 345 7.16 -22.36 15.16
N LEU A 346 6.80 -22.37 13.87
CA LEU A 346 7.58 -21.72 12.81
C LEU A 346 7.69 -20.20 13.08
N LEU A 347 6.57 -19.52 13.33
CA LEU A 347 6.52 -18.08 13.63
C LEU A 347 7.34 -17.73 14.87
N GLN A 348 7.26 -18.53 15.94
CA GLN A 348 8.07 -18.34 17.14
C GLN A 348 9.57 -18.50 16.86
N SER A 349 9.97 -19.49 16.05
CA SER A 349 11.37 -19.66 15.66
C SER A 349 11.91 -18.47 14.85
N LEU A 350 11.10 -17.90 13.95
CA LEU A 350 11.45 -16.73 13.14
C LEU A 350 11.55 -15.45 13.97
N ALA A 351 10.65 -15.25 14.93
CA ALA A 351 10.69 -14.13 15.88
C ALA A 351 11.94 -14.14 16.75
N ASN A 352 12.41 -15.33 17.13
CA ASN A 352 13.66 -15.51 17.85
C ASN A 352 14.89 -15.33 16.94
N ALA A 353 14.83 -15.75 15.67
CA ALA A 353 15.95 -15.75 14.74
C ALA A 353 16.41 -14.37 14.24
N SER A 354 15.50 -13.41 14.02
CA SER A 354 15.87 -12.06 13.54
C SER A 354 14.95 -10.96 14.08
N PRO A 355 15.48 -9.79 14.53
CA PRO A 355 14.67 -8.63 14.87
C PRO A 355 13.76 -8.14 13.74
N SER A 356 14.21 -8.18 12.47
CA SER A 356 13.39 -7.74 11.33
C SER A 356 12.17 -8.63 11.12
N LEU A 357 12.36 -9.95 11.22
CA LEU A 357 11.27 -10.91 11.11
C LEU A 357 10.31 -10.82 12.31
N ARG A 358 10.81 -10.45 13.49
CA ARG A 358 10.01 -10.26 14.70
C ARG A 358 8.92 -9.20 14.52
N ALA A 359 9.20 -8.11 13.81
CA ALA A 359 8.17 -7.11 13.44
C ALA A 359 7.09 -7.72 12.55
N GLY A 360 7.47 -8.48 11.52
CA GLY A 360 6.54 -9.20 10.64
C GLY A 360 5.68 -10.22 11.37
N VAL A 361 6.27 -11.00 12.29
CA VAL A 361 5.55 -11.99 13.12
C VAL A 361 4.58 -11.31 14.08
N ALA A 362 4.99 -10.24 14.76
CA ALA A 362 4.10 -9.47 15.63
C ALA A 362 2.94 -8.83 14.83
N GLY A 363 3.20 -8.36 13.61
CA GLY A 363 2.17 -7.86 12.69
C GLY A 363 1.16 -8.93 12.27
N LEU A 364 1.65 -10.15 11.96
CA LEU A 364 0.78 -11.29 11.64
C LEU A 364 -0.08 -11.72 12.83
N TYR A 365 0.50 -11.84 14.03
CA TYR A 365 -0.29 -12.17 15.23
C TYR A 365 -1.30 -11.07 15.59
N SER A 366 -0.93 -9.80 15.42
CA SER A 366 -1.89 -8.70 15.58
C SER A 366 -3.07 -8.84 14.61
N ALA A 367 -2.83 -9.18 13.34
CA ALA A 367 -3.92 -9.46 12.39
C ALA A 367 -4.77 -10.68 12.80
N MET A 368 -4.15 -11.73 13.36
CA MET A 368 -4.86 -12.93 13.84
C MET A 368 -5.73 -12.64 15.07
N LEU A 369 -5.29 -11.80 15.99
CA LEU A 369 -6.07 -11.40 17.17
C LEU A 369 -7.18 -10.39 16.82
N HIS A 370 -6.92 -9.48 15.88
CA HIS A 370 -7.90 -8.50 15.40
C HIS A 370 -9.10 -9.14 14.68
N LYS A 371 -8.86 -10.29 14.05
CA LYS A 371 -9.88 -11.06 13.37
C LYS A 371 -11.00 -11.44 14.34
N GLY A 372 -12.25 -11.17 13.94
CA GLY A 372 -13.46 -11.26 14.78
C GLY A 372 -13.76 -12.66 15.34
N MET A 373 -12.97 -13.09 16.32
CA MET A 373 -13.05 -14.37 17.01
C MET A 373 -13.65 -14.18 18.42
N PRO A 374 -14.35 -15.20 18.97
CA PRO A 374 -14.83 -15.18 20.35
C PRO A 374 -13.71 -14.86 21.33
N ALA A 375 -14.02 -14.10 22.39
CA ALA A 375 -13.00 -13.57 23.30
C ALA A 375 -12.19 -14.69 23.97
N SER A 376 -12.86 -15.77 24.38
CA SER A 376 -12.24 -17.01 24.88
C SER A 376 -11.19 -17.59 23.92
N ASN A 377 -11.51 -17.70 22.64
CA ASN A 377 -10.59 -18.18 21.62
C ASN A 377 -9.43 -17.20 21.40
N ARG A 378 -9.69 -15.88 21.52
CA ARG A 378 -8.66 -14.83 21.39
C ARG A 378 -7.63 -14.92 22.52
N LEU A 379 -8.06 -15.09 23.77
CA LEU A 379 -7.15 -15.32 24.91
C LEU A 379 -6.42 -16.67 24.78
N ALA A 380 -7.11 -17.74 24.39
CA ALA A 380 -6.46 -19.03 24.15
C ALA A 380 -5.32 -18.91 23.12
N LEU A 381 -5.51 -18.09 22.07
CA LEU A 381 -4.45 -17.75 21.13
C LEU A 381 -3.35 -16.89 21.77
N CYS A 382 -3.69 -15.81 22.49
CA CYS A 382 -2.71 -14.96 23.20
C CYS A 382 -1.78 -15.76 24.13
N LEU A 383 -2.34 -16.69 24.90
CA LEU A 383 -1.61 -17.56 25.82
C LEU A 383 -0.70 -18.52 25.05
N ARG A 384 -1.21 -19.14 23.98
CA ARG A 384 -0.48 -20.14 23.17
C ARG A 384 0.68 -19.54 22.36
N ILE A 385 0.60 -18.28 21.95
CA ILE A 385 1.67 -17.59 21.21
C ILE A 385 2.66 -16.83 22.11
N HIS A 386 2.52 -16.90 23.44
CA HIS A 386 3.31 -16.09 24.37
C HIS A 386 3.33 -14.60 23.99
N ALA A 387 2.15 -14.07 23.64
CA ALA A 387 1.98 -12.74 23.07
C ALA A 387 2.66 -11.58 23.86
N PRO A 388 2.69 -11.58 25.20
CA PRO A 388 3.38 -10.55 25.99
C PRO A 388 4.90 -10.58 25.80
N ASP A 389 5.50 -11.77 25.86
CA ASP A 389 6.94 -11.99 25.71
C ASP A 389 7.39 -11.58 24.30
N LEU A 390 6.59 -11.93 23.29
CA LEU A 390 6.82 -11.53 21.91
C LEU A 390 6.67 -10.02 21.72
N ALA A 391 5.67 -9.38 22.31
CA ALA A 391 5.50 -7.93 22.24
C ALA A 391 6.71 -7.21 22.85
N GLN A 392 7.16 -7.65 24.03
CA GLN A 392 8.36 -7.11 24.67
C GLN A 392 9.61 -7.30 23.78
N ALA A 393 9.80 -8.50 23.23
CA ALA A 393 10.90 -8.80 22.33
C ALA A 393 10.84 -8.01 21.02
N ALA A 394 9.65 -7.81 20.44
CA ALA A 394 9.42 -7.02 19.22
C ALA A 394 9.91 -5.59 19.43
N LEU A 395 9.55 -4.99 20.55
CA LEU A 395 9.90 -3.62 20.89
C LEU A 395 11.39 -3.45 21.30
N GLN A 396 12.12 -4.55 21.45
CA GLN A 396 13.51 -4.57 21.95
C GLN A 396 13.64 -3.96 23.37
N ILE A 397 12.56 -3.97 24.15
CA ILE A 397 12.49 -3.40 25.50
C ILE A 397 12.96 -4.46 26.50
N THR A 398 14.21 -4.36 26.91
CA THR A 398 14.70 -5.03 28.12
C THR A 398 14.11 -4.38 29.37
N PRO A 399 14.01 -5.08 30.51
CA PRO A 399 13.67 -4.45 31.79
C PRO A 399 14.57 -3.24 32.10
N GLU A 400 15.87 -3.37 31.81
CA GLU A 400 16.85 -2.29 31.97
C GLU A 400 16.56 -1.04 31.11
N THR A 401 16.05 -1.19 29.88
CA THR A 401 15.72 -0.01 29.04
C THR A 401 14.44 0.67 29.48
N LEU A 402 13.50 -0.09 30.05
CA LEU A 402 12.29 0.42 30.71
C LEU A 402 12.64 1.22 31.98
N GLU A 403 13.57 0.72 32.81
CA GLU A 403 14.04 1.41 34.02
C GLU A 403 14.88 2.66 33.69
N ASN A 404 15.85 2.53 32.78
CA ASN A 404 16.75 3.63 32.41
C ASN A 404 16.11 4.70 31.51
N SER A 405 14.85 4.52 31.10
CA SER A 405 14.07 5.45 30.28
C SER A 405 14.79 5.90 28.99
N LYS A 406 15.55 4.98 28.36
CA LYS A 406 16.34 5.24 27.15
C LYS A 406 16.13 4.13 26.13
N LEU A 407 15.49 4.45 25.01
CA LEU A 407 15.44 3.52 23.88
C LEU A 407 16.85 3.32 23.28
N PRO A 408 17.15 2.13 22.76
CA PRO A 408 18.30 1.93 21.87
C PRO A 408 18.24 2.91 20.69
N LYS A 409 19.38 3.50 20.31
CA LYS A 409 19.45 4.51 19.23
C LYS A 409 19.00 4.00 17.84
N ASN A 410 18.91 2.68 17.68
CA ASN A 410 18.65 2.00 16.41
C ASN A 410 17.40 1.10 16.47
N VAL A 411 16.40 1.41 17.31
CA VAL A 411 15.15 0.64 17.28
C VAL A 411 14.38 0.95 15.99
N ASP A 412 14.03 -0.11 15.28
CA ASP A 412 13.22 -0.07 14.08
C ASP A 412 11.78 0.39 14.40
N LEU A 413 11.27 1.35 13.63
CA LEU A 413 9.91 1.87 13.76
C LEU A 413 8.85 0.83 13.35
N GLY A 414 9.21 -0.10 12.46
CA GLY A 414 8.39 -1.27 12.11
C GLY A 414 8.16 -2.16 13.34
N CYS A 415 9.25 -2.51 14.04
CA CYS A 415 9.22 -3.18 15.34
C CYS A 415 8.34 -2.44 16.36
N ILE A 416 8.49 -1.12 16.52
CA ILE A 416 7.65 -0.32 17.44
C ILE A 416 6.17 -0.38 17.06
N ARG A 417 5.84 -0.17 15.77
CA ARG A 417 4.47 -0.19 15.27
C ARG A 417 3.81 -1.55 15.46
N ALA A 418 4.50 -2.63 15.09
CA ALA A 418 4.00 -3.99 15.19
C ALA A 418 3.80 -4.43 16.65
N GLY A 419 4.79 -4.16 17.52
CA GLY A 419 4.69 -4.44 18.95
C GLY A 419 3.56 -3.65 19.62
N SER A 420 3.43 -2.34 19.35
CA SER A 420 2.36 -1.50 19.90
C SER A 420 0.97 -1.96 19.47
N ARG A 421 0.81 -2.39 18.21
CA ARG A 421 -0.46 -2.91 17.71
C ARG A 421 -0.79 -4.26 18.34
N LEU A 422 0.17 -5.19 18.40
CA LEU A 422 0.00 -6.48 19.08
C LEU A 422 -0.42 -6.30 20.55
N VAL A 423 0.23 -5.38 21.26
CA VAL A 423 -0.12 -4.96 22.63
C VAL A 423 -1.58 -4.49 22.73
N SER A 424 -2.03 -3.64 21.80
CA SER A 424 -3.43 -3.18 21.74
C SER A 424 -4.43 -4.33 21.56
N GLU A 425 -4.12 -5.30 20.71
CA GLU A 425 -5.01 -6.45 20.43
C GLU A 425 -5.06 -7.45 21.60
N ILE A 426 -3.91 -7.74 22.24
CA ILE A 426 -3.86 -8.53 23.49
C ILE A 426 -4.73 -7.87 24.56
N PHE A 427 -4.66 -6.54 24.66
CA PHE A 427 -5.40 -5.79 25.65
C PHE A 427 -6.92 -5.83 25.38
N GLY A 428 -7.34 -5.59 24.13
CA GLY A 428 -8.74 -5.75 23.72
C GLY A 428 -9.28 -7.17 23.99
N ALA A 429 -8.46 -8.20 23.75
CA ALA A 429 -8.82 -9.59 24.06
C ALA A 429 -9.13 -9.81 25.55
N ALA A 430 -8.34 -9.23 26.46
CA ALA A 430 -8.54 -9.37 27.89
C ALA A 430 -9.85 -8.68 28.36
N LEU A 431 -10.17 -7.51 27.82
CA LEU A 431 -11.40 -6.78 28.16
C LEU A 431 -12.66 -7.43 27.62
N ASP A 432 -12.62 -7.96 26.40
CA ASP A 432 -13.77 -8.67 25.82
C ASP A 432 -14.16 -9.87 26.69
N ILE A 433 -13.20 -10.51 27.37
CA ILE A 433 -13.47 -11.59 28.33
C ILE A 433 -14.06 -11.05 29.63
N GLU A 434 -13.50 -9.99 30.23
CA GLU A 434 -14.05 -9.40 31.45
C GLU A 434 -15.52 -9.00 31.28
N LYS A 435 -15.86 -8.44 30.11
CA LYS A 435 -17.23 -8.05 29.75
C LYS A 435 -18.15 -9.25 29.49
N GLN A 436 -17.62 -10.36 28.96
CA GLN A 436 -18.41 -11.56 28.65
C GLN A 436 -18.58 -12.49 29.85
N SER A 437 -17.61 -12.59 30.76
CA SER A 437 -17.62 -13.58 31.84
C SER A 437 -18.66 -13.29 32.91
N GLN A 438 -19.04 -12.02 33.13
CA GLN A 438 -19.76 -11.52 34.34
C GLN A 438 -19.03 -11.79 35.68
N THR A 439 -18.03 -12.66 35.67
CA THR A 439 -17.12 -13.00 36.76
C THR A 439 -15.91 -12.06 36.73
N PRO A 440 -15.54 -11.43 37.87
CA PRO A 440 -14.38 -10.52 37.93
C PRO A 440 -13.09 -11.18 37.44
N LEU A 441 -12.22 -10.41 36.78
CA LEU A 441 -10.97 -10.95 36.21
C LEU A 441 -10.08 -11.67 37.24
N SER A 442 -10.21 -11.31 38.53
CA SER A 442 -9.51 -11.93 39.66
C SER A 442 -9.90 -13.37 39.96
N GLU A 443 -11.11 -13.82 39.54
CA GLU A 443 -11.64 -15.14 39.85
C GLU A 443 -11.34 -16.19 38.76
N LEU A 444 -10.81 -15.75 37.60
CA LEU A 444 -10.36 -16.65 36.54
C LEU A 444 -9.02 -17.33 36.94
N PRO A 445 -8.98 -18.67 37.08
CA PRO A 445 -7.82 -19.36 37.65
C PRO A 445 -6.60 -19.30 36.72
N ALA A 446 -5.42 -19.04 37.31
CA ALA A 446 -4.09 -18.90 36.70
C ALA A 446 -3.92 -17.83 35.60
N THR A 447 -4.98 -17.48 34.88
CA THR A 447 -4.98 -16.48 33.80
C THR A 447 -5.07 -15.05 34.31
N SER A 448 -5.61 -14.82 35.51
CA SER A 448 -5.81 -13.48 36.09
C SER A 448 -4.50 -12.71 36.30
N GLU A 449 -3.52 -13.28 37.02
CA GLU A 449 -2.26 -12.59 37.32
C GLU A 449 -1.38 -12.44 36.08
N ALA A 450 -1.32 -13.44 35.20
CA ALA A 450 -0.61 -13.34 33.92
C ALA A 450 -1.21 -12.24 33.02
N SER A 451 -2.54 -12.14 32.95
CA SER A 451 -3.24 -11.10 32.19
C SER A 451 -3.02 -9.71 32.82
N ILE A 452 -3.17 -9.55 34.13
CA ILE A 452 -2.94 -8.25 34.79
C ILE A 452 -1.47 -7.82 34.63
N SER A 453 -0.51 -8.74 34.76
CA SER A 453 0.91 -8.45 34.56
C SER A 453 1.21 -8.07 33.11
N THR A 454 0.54 -8.72 32.15
CA THR A 454 0.56 -8.35 30.72
C THR A 454 0.00 -6.95 30.49
N CYS A 455 -1.15 -6.60 31.09
CA CYS A 455 -1.76 -5.27 31.00
C CYS A 455 -0.87 -4.18 31.64
N VAL A 456 -0.19 -4.48 32.74
CA VAL A 456 0.78 -3.57 33.38
C VAL A 456 2.02 -3.39 32.52
N LEU A 457 2.60 -4.46 31.98
CA LEU A 457 3.77 -4.39 31.10
C LEU A 457 3.44 -3.60 29.83
N THR A 458 2.30 -3.92 29.20
CA THR A 458 1.64 -3.16 28.12
C THR A 458 1.58 -1.67 28.44
N ALA A 459 1.06 -1.31 29.61
CA ALA A 459 0.90 0.08 30.03
C ALA A 459 2.23 0.82 30.21
N LYS A 460 3.22 0.17 30.85
CA LYS A 460 4.57 0.72 31.03
C LYS A 460 5.25 0.96 29.68
N ILE A 461 5.17 -0.03 28.79
CA ILE A 461 5.65 0.03 27.41
C ILE A 461 4.99 1.19 26.66
N SER A 462 3.67 1.30 26.70
CA SER A 462 2.97 2.33 25.93
C SER A 462 3.31 3.74 26.42
N LEU A 463 3.38 3.97 27.74
CA LEU A 463 3.81 5.24 28.29
C LEU A 463 5.23 5.60 27.88
N PHE A 464 6.16 4.64 28.01
CA PHE A 464 7.56 4.81 27.67
C PHE A 464 7.75 5.23 26.21
N LEU A 465 7.01 4.59 25.29
CA LEU A 465 7.01 4.95 23.88
C LEU A 465 6.42 6.35 23.63
N LEU A 466 5.31 6.71 24.28
CA LEU A 466 4.75 8.06 24.17
C LEU A 466 5.75 9.12 24.64
N GLU A 467 6.35 8.96 25.82
CA GLU A 467 7.31 9.90 26.38
C GLU A 467 8.55 10.05 25.48
N PHE A 468 9.10 8.94 24.98
CA PHE A 468 10.18 8.97 24.00
C PHE A 468 9.83 9.75 22.72
N PHE A 469 8.64 9.54 22.15
CA PHE A 469 8.19 10.29 20.97
C PHE A 469 7.88 11.78 21.28
N GLY A 470 7.49 12.09 22.52
CA GLY A 470 7.31 13.47 22.99
C GLY A 470 8.62 14.24 23.08
N GLU A 471 9.65 13.63 23.67
CA GLU A 471 10.97 14.24 23.84
C GLU A 471 11.71 14.38 22.50
N ASN A 472 11.68 13.36 21.64
CA ASN A 472 12.39 13.35 20.35
C ASN A 472 11.55 13.97 19.20
N SER A 473 10.75 14.99 19.53
CA SER A 473 9.60 15.43 18.72
C SER A 473 9.89 16.10 17.36
N GLY A 474 11.15 16.16 16.91
CA GLY A 474 11.53 16.80 15.64
C GLY A 474 11.02 16.13 14.36
N GLY A 475 10.46 14.92 14.42
CA GLY A 475 9.89 14.23 13.25
C GLY A 475 8.95 13.06 13.53
N PHE A 476 8.50 12.89 14.79
CA PHE A 476 7.69 11.73 15.19
C PHE A 476 6.24 12.04 15.56
N ARG A 477 5.85 13.31 15.73
CA ARG A 477 4.51 13.68 16.25
C ARG A 477 3.36 13.22 15.36
N ASP A 478 3.58 13.18 14.04
CA ASP A 478 2.58 12.78 13.05
C ASP A 478 2.62 11.27 12.75
N HIS A 479 3.47 10.50 13.44
CA HIS A 479 3.64 9.08 13.18
C HIS A 479 2.44 8.27 13.69
N PRO A 480 1.77 7.45 12.86
CA PRO A 480 0.49 6.81 13.21
C PRO A 480 0.59 5.86 14.42
N SER A 481 1.79 5.36 14.78
CA SER A 481 1.97 4.58 16.00
C SER A 481 1.57 5.33 17.28
N ILE A 482 1.63 6.66 17.31
CA ILE A 482 1.22 7.45 18.48
C ILE A 482 -0.29 7.30 18.72
N ALA A 483 -1.11 7.29 17.66
CA ALA A 483 -2.55 7.06 17.77
C ALA A 483 -2.86 5.67 18.37
N TYR A 484 -2.19 4.60 17.90
CA TYR A 484 -2.34 3.25 18.47
C TYR A 484 -1.91 3.18 19.95
N LEU A 485 -0.82 3.85 20.32
CA LEU A 485 -0.34 3.91 21.71
C LEU A 485 -1.30 4.66 22.63
N LEU A 486 -1.82 5.81 22.18
CA LEU A 486 -2.84 6.57 22.88
C LEU A 486 -4.13 5.77 23.06
N LYS A 487 -4.63 5.15 21.99
CA LYS A 487 -5.80 4.29 22.00
C LYS A 487 -5.63 3.17 23.02
N SER A 488 -4.50 2.47 23.00
CA SER A 488 -4.16 1.42 23.99
C SER A 488 -4.20 1.93 25.43
N ILE A 489 -3.59 3.09 25.72
CA ILE A 489 -3.58 3.69 27.07
C ILE A 489 -4.97 4.16 27.50
N LEU A 490 -5.79 4.69 26.59
CA LEU A 490 -7.14 5.13 26.90
C LEU A 490 -8.09 3.96 27.16
N THR A 491 -8.02 2.92 26.33
CA THR A 491 -8.75 1.66 26.57
C THR A 491 -8.33 1.05 27.92
N LEU A 492 -7.04 1.11 28.26
CA LEU A 492 -6.51 0.68 29.55
C LEU A 492 -7.03 1.51 30.73
N LEU A 493 -7.08 2.84 30.60
CA LEU A 493 -7.63 3.71 31.64
C LEU A 493 -9.15 3.52 31.82
N ALA A 494 -9.88 3.23 30.75
CA ALA A 494 -11.30 2.87 30.81
C ALA A 494 -11.49 1.52 31.54
N ALA A 495 -10.72 0.49 31.19
CA ALA A 495 -10.74 -0.79 31.89
C ALA A 495 -10.33 -0.69 33.36
N ALA A 496 -9.31 0.10 33.68
CA ALA A 496 -8.87 0.36 35.06
C ALA A 496 -9.95 1.05 35.91
N LYS A 497 -10.91 1.73 35.28
CA LYS A 497 -12.10 2.31 35.93
C LYS A 497 -13.21 1.27 36.11
N GLU A 498 -13.36 0.33 35.19
CA GLU A 498 -14.33 -0.79 35.27
C GLU A 498 -13.86 -1.92 36.22
N SER A 499 -12.54 -2.12 36.34
CA SER A 499 -11.91 -3.25 37.05
C SER A 499 -10.99 -2.77 38.20
N PRO A 500 -11.46 -2.79 39.47
CA PRO A 500 -10.70 -2.25 40.61
C PRO A 500 -9.36 -2.95 40.88
N SER A 501 -9.25 -4.25 40.56
CA SER A 501 -8.01 -5.03 40.71
C SER A 501 -6.94 -4.59 39.71
N LEU A 502 -7.33 -4.41 38.44
CA LEU A 502 -6.47 -3.85 37.40
C LEU A 502 -6.09 -2.40 37.71
N GLY A 503 -7.06 -1.57 38.12
CA GLY A 503 -6.83 -0.17 38.50
C GLY A 503 -5.89 -0.02 39.69
N GLY A 504 -6.05 -0.84 40.73
CA GLY A 504 -5.15 -0.87 41.88
C GLY A 504 -3.71 -1.23 41.50
N ARG A 505 -3.52 -2.30 40.73
CA ARG A 505 -2.18 -2.76 40.32
C ARG A 505 -1.51 -1.79 39.33
N LEU A 506 -2.26 -1.18 38.41
CA LEU A 506 -1.74 -0.11 37.54
C LEU A 506 -1.34 1.15 38.33
N GLN A 507 -2.12 1.56 39.33
CA GLN A 507 -1.81 2.73 40.15
C GLN A 507 -0.58 2.48 41.06
N GLN A 508 -0.37 1.24 41.52
CA GLN A 508 0.81 0.81 42.27
C GLN A 508 2.07 0.77 41.39
N GLU A 509 1.98 0.13 40.22
CA GLU A 509 3.11 -0.12 39.31
C GLU A 509 3.48 1.07 38.43
N ILE A 510 2.52 1.99 38.22
CA ILE A 510 2.66 3.15 37.34
C ILE A 510 2.03 4.39 38.01
N PRO A 511 2.60 4.87 39.13
CA PRO A 511 2.02 5.99 39.88
C PRO A 511 1.87 7.23 38.98
N GLY A 512 0.63 7.71 38.86
CA GLY A 512 0.30 8.85 38.02
C GLY A 512 0.18 8.57 36.52
N LEU A 513 0.06 7.30 36.09
CA LEU A 513 -0.30 6.89 34.72
C LEU A 513 -1.33 7.82 34.08
N LYS A 514 -2.46 8.01 34.77
CA LYS A 514 -3.56 8.88 34.34
C LYS A 514 -3.12 10.33 34.08
N LYS A 515 -2.31 10.90 34.97
CA LYS A 515 -1.80 12.28 34.87
C LYS A 515 -0.74 12.43 33.77
N ARG A 516 0.10 11.42 33.55
CA ARG A 516 1.09 11.36 32.46
C ARG A 516 0.39 11.28 31.11
N ALA A 517 -0.57 10.36 30.96
CA ALA A 517 -1.40 10.22 29.76
C ALA A 517 -2.15 11.51 29.41
N ILE A 518 -2.85 12.12 30.38
CA ILE A 518 -3.57 13.39 30.17
C ILE A 518 -2.60 14.51 29.77
N ARG A 519 -1.44 14.64 30.43
CA ARG A 519 -0.43 15.65 30.05
C ARG A 519 0.06 15.45 28.62
N TYR A 520 0.28 14.20 28.19
CA TYR A 520 0.73 13.90 26.85
C TYR A 520 -0.33 14.21 25.79
N ILE A 521 -1.57 13.76 26.01
CA ILE A 521 -2.73 14.11 25.16
C ILE A 521 -2.87 15.63 25.05
N ALA A 522 -2.80 16.35 26.17
CA ALA A 522 -2.84 17.80 26.17
C ALA A 522 -1.68 18.43 25.39
N SER A 523 -0.47 17.85 25.42
CA SER A 523 0.69 18.35 24.65
C SER A 523 0.56 18.15 23.14
N LEU A 524 -0.17 17.13 22.68
CA LEU A 524 -0.51 16.94 21.28
C LEU A 524 -1.62 17.90 20.82
N VAL A 525 -2.65 18.09 21.66
CA VAL A 525 -3.81 18.93 21.34
C VAL A 525 -3.51 20.43 21.46
N ALA A 526 -2.52 20.84 22.26
CA ALA A 526 -2.11 22.23 22.44
C ALA A 526 -1.27 22.81 21.28
N TYR A 527 -1.42 22.28 20.06
CA TYR A 527 -0.63 22.70 18.90
C TYR A 527 -0.93 24.16 18.50
N PRO A 528 0.05 25.07 18.53
CA PRO A 528 -0.22 26.51 18.39
C PRO A 528 -0.44 26.99 16.94
N ASN A 529 -0.11 26.16 15.93
CA ASN A 529 -0.02 26.59 14.52
C ASN A 529 -1.24 26.25 13.65
N GLY A 530 -2.26 25.55 14.19
CA GLY A 530 -3.56 25.40 13.53
C GLY A 530 -3.62 24.49 12.30
N GLU A 531 -2.55 23.77 11.93
CA GLU A 531 -2.65 22.69 10.94
C GLU A 531 -3.47 21.51 11.49
N PRO A 532 -4.32 20.88 10.66
CA PRO A 532 -5.16 19.77 11.08
C PRO A 532 -4.33 18.49 11.32
N LEU A 533 -4.77 17.70 12.30
CA LEU A 533 -4.28 16.32 12.46
C LEU A 533 -4.82 15.47 11.29
N HIS A 534 -3.99 14.54 10.80
CA HIS A 534 -4.30 13.60 9.71
C HIS A 534 -5.66 12.88 9.92
N GLU A 535 -6.43 12.62 8.85
CA GLU A 535 -7.83 12.15 8.91
C GLU A 535 -8.09 10.96 9.85
N ASP A 536 -7.17 9.99 9.92
CA ASP A 536 -7.25 8.86 10.87
C ASP A 536 -7.43 9.30 12.35
N TRP A 537 -6.89 10.46 12.73
CA TRP A 537 -7.06 11.06 14.06
C TRP A 537 -8.44 11.67 14.28
N LEU A 538 -9.25 11.91 13.25
CA LEU A 538 -10.60 12.47 13.40
C LEU A 538 -11.60 11.39 13.84
N GLU A 539 -11.60 10.20 13.21
CA GLU A 539 -12.45 9.08 13.64
C GLU A 539 -12.06 8.58 15.04
N ASP A 540 -10.78 8.29 15.27
CA ASP A 540 -10.29 7.86 16.58
C ASP A 540 -10.32 9.01 17.61
N GLY A 541 -10.22 10.27 17.18
CA GLY A 541 -10.30 11.46 18.03
C GLY A 541 -11.68 11.71 18.61
N VAL A 542 -12.76 11.42 17.86
CA VAL A 542 -14.14 11.46 18.38
C VAL A 542 -14.34 10.38 19.46
N SER A 543 -13.83 9.17 19.24
CA SER A 543 -13.83 8.10 20.24
C SER A 543 -13.00 8.44 21.48
N MET A 544 -11.80 8.99 21.28
CA MET A 544 -10.91 9.48 22.34
C MET A 544 -11.57 10.57 23.18
N LYS A 545 -12.26 11.53 22.54
CA LYS A 545 -13.03 12.57 23.23
C LYS A 545 -14.15 11.97 24.09
N ALA A 546 -14.95 11.06 23.52
CA ALA A 546 -16.04 10.40 24.25
C ALA A 546 -15.50 9.66 25.49
N THR A 547 -14.42 8.91 25.34
CA THR A 547 -13.73 8.21 26.45
C THR A 547 -13.24 9.17 27.54
N LEU A 548 -12.67 10.32 27.16
CA LEU A 548 -12.22 11.36 28.10
C LEU A 548 -13.39 12.05 28.83
N GLU A 549 -14.52 12.28 28.14
CA GLU A 549 -15.75 12.83 28.73
C GLU A 549 -16.42 11.82 29.69
N GLU A 550 -16.51 10.54 29.34
CA GLU A 550 -17.01 9.46 30.20
C GLU A 550 -16.14 9.18 31.44
N MET A 551 -14.83 9.50 31.39
CA MET A 551 -13.95 9.46 32.55
C MET A 551 -14.17 10.62 33.54
N GLY A 552 -15.08 11.56 33.26
CA GLY A 552 -15.54 12.58 34.22
C GLY A 552 -14.60 13.77 34.41
N HIS A 553 -13.73 14.07 33.44
CA HIS A 553 -12.67 15.07 33.60
C HIS A 553 -13.13 16.52 33.40
N TYR A 554 -13.43 17.20 34.50
CA TYR A 554 -13.66 18.66 34.50
C TYR A 554 -12.39 19.47 34.14
N GLU A 555 -11.19 19.00 34.51
CA GLU A 555 -9.90 19.66 34.15
C GLU A 555 -9.71 19.81 32.63
N PHE A 556 -10.28 18.90 31.83
CA PHE A 556 -10.23 18.96 30.36
C PHE A 556 -11.09 20.10 29.77
N ARG A 557 -12.00 20.69 30.56
CA ARG A 557 -12.74 21.92 30.21
C ARG A 557 -11.95 23.20 30.50
N GLU A 558 -10.97 23.16 31.41
CA GLU A 558 -10.16 24.32 31.80
C GLU A 558 -8.88 24.46 30.97
N LEU A 559 -8.26 23.33 30.60
CA LEU A 559 -7.24 23.31 29.55
C LEU A 559 -7.80 23.97 28.28
N HIS A 560 -7.01 24.86 27.66
CA HIS A 560 -7.41 25.70 26.51
C HIS A 560 -7.58 24.91 25.19
N ILE A 561 -8.45 23.90 25.19
CA ILE A 561 -8.73 22.98 24.08
C ILE A 561 -9.96 23.43 23.28
N ARG A 562 -10.84 24.26 23.86
CA ARG A 562 -11.96 24.90 23.16
C ARG A 562 -11.54 25.65 21.87
N PRO A 563 -10.42 26.40 21.81
CA PRO A 563 -9.93 27.01 20.58
C PRO A 563 -9.52 25.97 19.52
N THR A 564 -8.70 24.97 19.86
CA THR A 564 -8.24 23.94 18.91
C THR A 564 -9.40 23.10 18.38
N MET A 565 -10.32 22.67 19.25
CA MET A 565 -11.50 21.92 18.82
C MET A 565 -12.46 22.77 17.97
N ARG A 566 -12.54 24.09 18.21
CA ARG A 566 -13.25 25.02 17.31
C ARG A 566 -12.51 25.20 15.97
N ALA A 567 -11.18 25.16 15.95
CA ALA A 567 -10.39 25.24 14.73
C ALA A 567 -10.58 23.97 13.88
N LEU A 568 -10.47 22.78 14.48
CA LEU A 568 -10.75 21.49 13.82
C LEU A 568 -12.20 21.42 13.33
N TYR A 569 -13.18 21.85 14.13
CA TYR A 569 -14.59 21.89 13.71
C TYR A 569 -14.83 22.87 12.55
N ARG A 570 -14.19 24.06 12.57
CA ARG A 570 -14.22 25.03 11.46
C ARG A 570 -13.53 24.49 10.21
N HIS A 571 -12.47 23.69 10.36
CA HIS A 571 -11.77 23.11 9.23
C HIS A 571 -12.60 22.00 8.55
N ALA A 572 -13.12 21.05 9.34
CA ALA A 572 -14.08 20.05 8.84
C ALA A 572 -15.34 20.70 8.25
N GLN A 573 -15.77 21.85 8.80
CA GLN A 573 -16.83 22.66 8.20
C GLN A 573 -16.39 23.30 6.87
N SER A 574 -15.18 23.84 6.76
CA SER A 574 -14.66 24.41 5.50
C SER A 574 -14.46 23.36 4.41
N GLU A 575 -14.03 22.14 4.76
CA GLU A 575 -13.92 21.01 3.82
C GLU A 575 -15.30 20.52 3.38
N TYR A 576 -16.28 20.51 4.29
CA TYR A 576 -17.67 20.20 3.93
C TYR A 576 -18.29 21.30 3.04
N GLU A 577 -18.01 22.58 3.32
CA GLU A 577 -18.42 23.70 2.47
C GLU A 577 -17.74 23.65 1.09
N GLU A 578 -16.44 23.36 1.02
CA GLU A 578 -15.70 23.16 -0.22
C GLU A 578 -16.20 21.94 -1.00
N PHE A 579 -16.50 20.81 -0.33
CA PHE A 579 -17.12 19.64 -0.94
C PHE A 579 -18.50 19.97 -1.51
N MET A 580 -19.33 20.72 -0.79
CA MET A 580 -20.64 21.16 -1.26
C MET A 580 -20.52 22.11 -2.46
N VAL A 581 -19.58 23.06 -2.44
CA VAL A 581 -19.30 23.98 -3.55
C VAL A 581 -18.76 23.23 -4.77
N ASN A 582 -17.83 22.28 -4.59
CA ASN A 582 -17.31 21.46 -5.68
C ASN A 582 -18.38 20.53 -6.27
N THR A 583 -19.23 19.94 -5.43
CA THR A 583 -20.39 19.14 -5.87
C THR A 583 -21.40 19.99 -6.63
N PHE A 584 -21.68 21.21 -6.16
CA PHE A 584 -22.55 22.16 -6.84
C PHE A 584 -21.96 22.60 -8.20
N ASN A 585 -20.66 22.92 -8.26
CA ASN A 585 -19.97 23.30 -9.49
C ASN A 585 -19.89 22.15 -10.51
N GLN A 586 -19.83 20.90 -10.06
CA GLN A 586 -19.90 19.72 -10.93
C GLN A 586 -21.34 19.42 -11.40
N ALA A 587 -22.36 19.74 -10.60
CA ALA A 587 -23.76 19.58 -10.95
C ALA A 587 -24.31 20.72 -11.84
N ALA A 588 -23.82 21.94 -11.68
CA ALA A 588 -24.26 23.12 -12.42
C ALA A 588 -24.27 22.95 -13.97
N PRO A 589 -23.24 22.38 -14.63
CA PRO A 589 -23.27 22.16 -16.09
C PRO A 589 -24.20 21.01 -16.54
N LEU A 590 -24.79 20.25 -15.61
CA LEU A 590 -25.76 19.18 -15.91
C LEU A 590 -27.22 19.67 -15.87
N ILE A 591 -27.48 20.91 -15.46
CA ILE A 591 -28.81 21.52 -15.44
C ILE A 591 -29.17 21.97 -16.88
N PRO A 592 -30.24 21.45 -17.51
CA PRO A 592 -30.60 21.83 -18.88
C PRO A 592 -30.96 23.31 -18.98
N SER A 593 -30.43 23.99 -20.00
CA SER A 593 -30.61 25.42 -20.25
C SER A 593 -31.97 25.75 -20.89
N SER A 594 -33.06 25.47 -20.20
CA SER A 594 -34.43 25.84 -20.63
C SER A 594 -35.15 26.70 -19.60
N THR A 595 -35.30 28.00 -19.94
CA THR A 595 -35.95 29.08 -19.17
C THR A 595 -35.22 29.52 -17.88
N SER A 596 -34.64 30.73 -17.90
CA SER A 596 -33.75 31.18 -16.82
C SER A 596 -34.44 31.43 -15.47
N ARG A 597 -35.77 31.66 -15.45
CA ARG A 597 -36.51 31.94 -14.22
C ARG A 597 -36.67 30.73 -13.29
N GLU A 598 -36.83 29.52 -13.84
CA GLU A 598 -36.93 28.32 -13.01
C GLU A 598 -35.56 27.92 -12.45
N ALA A 599 -34.50 28.06 -13.26
CA ALA A 599 -33.13 27.90 -12.79
C ALA A 599 -32.76 28.89 -11.67
N GLU A 600 -33.08 30.18 -11.81
CA GLU A 600 -32.91 31.19 -10.75
C GLU A 600 -33.69 30.83 -9.48
N ALA A 601 -34.95 30.39 -9.60
CA ALA A 601 -35.75 29.98 -8.45
C ALA A 601 -35.17 28.76 -7.72
N HIS A 602 -34.65 27.77 -8.44
CA HIS A 602 -34.00 26.60 -7.84
C HIS A 602 -32.67 26.95 -7.16
N ILE A 603 -31.89 27.88 -7.71
CA ILE A 603 -30.65 28.38 -7.07
C ILE A 603 -30.98 29.11 -5.77
N VAL A 604 -31.94 30.04 -5.79
CA VAL A 604 -32.37 30.78 -4.59
C VAL A 604 -32.93 29.84 -3.51
N MET A 605 -33.74 28.84 -3.88
CA MET A 605 -34.22 27.83 -2.93
C MET A 605 -33.09 26.98 -2.33
N ALA A 606 -32.04 26.66 -3.09
CA ALA A 606 -30.88 25.94 -2.58
C ALA A 606 -30.05 26.79 -1.60
N GLU A 607 -29.84 28.07 -1.92
CA GLU A 607 -29.17 29.01 -1.02
C GLU A 607 -29.94 29.23 0.28
N ASP A 608 -31.27 29.42 0.21
CA ASP A 608 -32.09 29.60 1.40
C ASP A 608 -32.18 28.32 2.23
N ALA A 609 -32.25 27.14 1.62
CA ALA A 609 -32.18 25.86 2.34
C ALA A 609 -30.83 25.69 3.07
N ALA A 610 -29.71 26.05 2.42
CA ALA A 610 -28.39 26.04 3.05
C ALA A 610 -28.33 27.03 4.24
N ARG A 611 -28.82 28.26 4.06
CA ARG A 611 -28.91 29.28 5.14
C ARG A 611 -29.80 28.84 6.30
N LEU A 612 -30.90 28.13 6.03
CA LEU A 612 -31.83 27.64 7.06
C LEU A 612 -31.21 26.50 7.89
N VAL A 613 -30.39 25.65 7.27
CA VAL A 613 -29.62 24.58 7.95
C VAL A 613 -28.49 25.17 8.80
N MET A 614 -27.82 26.22 8.33
CA MET A 614 -26.80 26.95 9.09
C MET A 614 -27.40 27.66 10.32
N THR A 615 -28.47 28.43 10.15
CA THR A 615 -29.06 29.26 11.21
C THR A 615 -29.78 28.47 12.31
N ASN A 616 -30.43 27.34 11.99
CA ASN A 616 -31.09 26.52 13.01
C ASN A 616 -30.13 25.71 13.91
N ARG A 617 -28.83 25.63 13.58
CA ARG A 617 -27.84 24.88 14.38
C ARG A 617 -27.14 25.70 15.46
N GLU A 618 -27.23 27.02 15.43
CA GLU A 618 -26.60 27.87 16.46
C GLU A 618 -27.40 27.94 17.78
N SER A 619 -28.64 27.45 17.82
CA SER A 619 -29.60 27.77 18.89
C SER A 619 -30.04 26.62 19.82
N THR A 620 -29.66 25.36 19.59
CA THR A 620 -30.08 24.23 20.46
C THR A 620 -28.98 23.22 20.82
N LEU A 621 -28.77 23.04 22.13
CA LEU A 621 -27.92 22.01 22.74
C LEU A 621 -28.75 20.76 23.09
N THR A 622 -29.04 19.91 22.11
CA THR A 622 -29.59 18.55 22.31
C THR A 622 -29.14 17.60 21.20
N PRO A 623 -29.05 16.27 21.46
CA PRO A 623 -28.54 15.31 20.47
C PRO A 623 -29.54 15.09 19.30
N PRO A 624 -29.06 14.65 18.13
CA PRO A 624 -29.89 14.55 16.93
C PRO A 624 -30.93 13.42 17.01
N LEU A 625 -32.18 13.75 16.68
CA LEU A 625 -33.23 12.76 16.42
C LEU A 625 -33.02 12.05 15.06
N PRO A 626 -33.60 10.85 14.85
CA PRO A 626 -33.40 10.08 13.62
C PRO A 626 -33.89 10.79 12.36
N ARG A 627 -33.20 10.54 11.23
CA ARG A 627 -33.38 11.20 9.91
C ARG A 627 -34.79 11.21 9.30
N ALA A 628 -35.79 10.54 9.87
CA ALA A 628 -37.09 10.30 9.25
C ALA A 628 -38.16 11.40 9.47
N GLN A 629 -37.92 12.42 10.31
CA GLN A 629 -38.94 13.42 10.69
C GLN A 629 -38.70 14.86 10.16
N LEU A 630 -37.68 15.08 9.32
CA LEU A 630 -37.32 16.41 8.82
C LEU A 630 -37.97 16.83 7.49
N LEU A 631 -38.88 16.01 6.93
CA LEU A 631 -39.60 16.36 5.71
C LEU A 631 -41.01 16.88 6.04
N SER A 632 -41.26 18.15 5.73
CA SER A 632 -42.60 18.73 5.85
C SER A 632 -43.56 18.11 4.80
N PRO A 633 -44.88 18.04 5.08
CA PRO A 633 -45.85 17.42 4.17
C PRO A 633 -45.83 17.89 2.70
N PRO A 634 -45.54 19.16 2.37
CA PRO A 634 -45.41 19.59 0.96
C PRO A 634 -44.29 18.87 0.20
N LEU A 635 -43.15 18.60 0.86
CA LEU A 635 -41.96 18.00 0.25
C LEU A 635 -42.19 16.53 -0.12
N LEU A 636 -42.87 15.78 0.77
CA LEU A 636 -43.31 14.41 0.48
C LEU A 636 -44.33 14.36 -0.68
N LYS A 637 -45.18 15.39 -0.82
CA LYS A 637 -46.19 15.46 -1.89
C LYS A 637 -45.59 15.79 -3.27
N MET A 638 -44.45 16.51 -3.31
CA MET A 638 -43.68 16.72 -4.55
C MET A 638 -42.87 15.49 -4.95
N LEU A 639 -42.21 14.82 -3.99
CA LEU A 639 -41.38 13.65 -4.29
C LEU A 639 -42.21 12.43 -4.76
N SER A 640 -43.50 12.35 -4.39
CA SER A 640 -44.44 11.37 -4.96
C SER A 640 -44.95 11.70 -6.37
N GLY A 641 -44.71 12.92 -6.88
CA GLY A 641 -45.11 13.35 -8.22
C GLY A 641 -44.01 13.23 -9.28
N ALA A 642 -42.75 13.04 -8.86
CA ALA A 642 -41.57 13.01 -9.73
C ALA A 642 -41.17 11.59 -10.18
N SER A 643 -42.13 10.65 -10.21
CA SER A 643 -41.97 9.35 -10.91
C SER A 643 -43.00 9.24 -12.03
N ALA A 644 -42.83 10.09 -13.05
CA ALA A 644 -43.50 10.04 -14.35
C ALA A 644 -42.51 10.52 -15.43
#